data_AF-A0A348MTI9-F1
#
_entry.id   AF-A0A348MTI9-F1
#
_cell.length_a   1.000
_cell.length_b   1.000
_cell.length_c   1.000
_cell.angle_alpha   90.00
_cell.angle_beta   90.00
_cell.angle_gamma   90.00
#
_symmetry.space_group_name_H-M   'P 1'
#
loop_
_entity.id
_entity.type
_entity.pdbx_description
1 polymer ?
#
loop_
_entity_poly.entity_id
_entity_poly.type
_entity_poly.pdbx_seq_one_letter_code
_entity_poly.pdbx_strand_id
1 'polypeptide(L)'
;MFNSIRKLGAVVVILTSLGLAGCGGSDVSSGTAIVSCSLPQIPNAAGSSCVAPPPLSCTAPLVPAADNQSCVIGADPSLSIPSVFPSATQAVVYYNRALVDATNESGDTAYEGYRLHTWNNDTCDSLAPDSIAASWDNGLVHNGIDPNYGAYWLLNLKEGFGTCHNFIIHIGTDDAGKEMGGGDFRAPLDQEDDTYQRVNFTLSGEPTVFDYPLLSLGERPVQIEGLAAHWLDANTLVWNAPDAVTSVKLHYSANAGIEASLETGLNGTALDLVDATLTDEQIAIAPHLASMSAFAGEWDADAAKAVLKTQTVLGGYNDEGKLVAATGIQIANALDTLYTMGDVDADEATLGLSYDADMITSNVWAPTAQNVVLNVYGADKRLASSHQMTEDPMTGIWSYSGTGMDRMFYRFAVTVFHPVSGEVQTFDVTDPYSVGLGVNGRFSQFVNLSDADLKPDGWDDSVAPTITNPEDAVIYEGHVRDFSALDMSTSAANRGKYLAFTEENTAPVNHLMDLVDAGITHFHVLPVNDIATIEERPERTVDMFDTVFDLCLLNRDAAVCDEESPTTVLKDLFESYDPFLQPTKAQELAQMMRNVDDFNWGYDPKHFNAPEGSYATDPDGVARILEMRSMVQALHTMGLRVAIDVVYNHTNASGLNDNSVLDKVVPGYYHRYTVDVGNITRNTCCDDTEDRNRMMAKLMEDSLVMWATQYKYDAFRFDLMGHHSKDVVLALETAVKAVDSDTYFYGEGWTAPDRGVTQADQINLAGSQIGTFNDRIREAIRGGAFF
;
A
#
# COMPACT_ATOMS: atom_id res chain seq x y z
N MET A 1 -36.30 36.27 -3.48
CA MET A 1 -36.42 37.58 -4.19
C MET A 1 -35.28 37.63 -5.20
N PHE A 2 -35.47 37.23 -6.47
CA PHE A 2 -35.87 38.08 -7.63
C PHE A 2 -35.04 39.37 -7.75
N ASN A 3 -34.39 39.77 -8.85
CA ASN A 3 -34.38 39.36 -10.27
C ASN A 3 -33.17 40.05 -10.96
N SER A 4 -32.38 39.38 -11.82
CA SER A 4 -32.37 39.45 -13.30
C SER A 4 -31.68 40.67 -13.97
N ILE A 5 -30.75 40.41 -14.90
CA ILE A 5 -30.89 40.69 -16.35
C ILE A 5 -29.76 40.00 -17.16
N ARG A 6 -30.16 39.22 -18.16
CA ARG A 6 -29.33 38.64 -19.25
C ARG A 6 -29.42 39.51 -20.51
N LYS A 7 -28.35 39.53 -21.34
CA LYS A 7 -28.31 39.27 -22.81
C LYS A 7 -26.91 39.66 -23.36
N LEU A 8 -26.09 38.70 -23.81
CA LEU A 8 -25.96 38.08 -25.15
C LEU A 8 -25.09 38.89 -26.14
N GLY A 9 -24.04 38.28 -26.71
CA GLY A 9 -23.55 38.61 -28.05
C GLY A 9 -22.04 38.63 -28.34
N ALA A 10 -21.52 37.46 -28.72
CA ALA A 10 -20.53 37.19 -29.79
C ALA A 10 -19.05 37.67 -29.72
N VAL A 11 -18.20 36.65 -29.93
CA VAL A 11 -16.76 36.54 -30.18
C VAL A 11 -16.33 37.19 -31.50
N VAL A 12 -15.12 37.76 -31.56
CA VAL A 12 -14.01 37.45 -32.51
C VAL A 12 -12.80 38.33 -32.17
N VAL A 13 -11.65 37.70 -31.87
CA VAL A 13 -10.33 38.34 -31.76
C VAL A 13 -9.60 38.14 -33.09
N ILE A 14 -9.22 39.25 -33.73
CA ILE A 14 -8.31 39.29 -34.89
C ILE A 14 -6.96 39.76 -34.38
N LEU A 15 -5.90 38.99 -34.63
CA LEU A 15 -4.52 39.42 -34.39
C LEU A 15 -3.72 39.33 -35.70
N THR A 16 -3.21 40.49 -36.09
CA THR A 16 -2.32 40.81 -37.20
C THR A 16 -0.93 40.21 -37.03
N SER A 17 -0.33 39.70 -38.11
CA SER A 17 1.14 39.70 -38.29
C SER A 17 1.55 39.87 -39.76
N LEU A 18 2.76 40.36 -39.95
CA LEU A 18 3.26 41.25 -41.01
C LEU A 18 3.64 40.58 -42.35
N GLY A 19 3.81 41.45 -43.37
CA GLY A 19 4.16 41.14 -44.76
C GLY A 19 5.60 40.69 -45.06
N LEU A 20 5.67 39.79 -46.05
CA LEU A 20 6.53 39.74 -47.26
C LEU A 20 8.01 40.22 -47.19
N ALA A 21 8.94 39.33 -47.55
CA ALA A 21 9.56 39.29 -48.90
C ALA A 21 10.75 38.30 -48.95
N GLY A 22 10.74 37.40 -49.94
CA GLY A 22 11.87 36.53 -50.27
C GLY A 22 11.68 35.90 -51.65
N CYS A 23 12.39 36.40 -52.65
CA CYS A 23 12.43 35.87 -54.01
C CYS A 23 13.15 34.51 -54.05
N GLY A 24 12.56 33.53 -54.73
CA GLY A 24 13.20 32.26 -55.08
C GLY A 24 12.33 31.51 -56.06
N GLY A 25 12.64 31.66 -57.36
CA GLY A 25 11.92 30.96 -58.42
C GLY A 25 12.30 29.49 -58.49
N SER A 26 11.29 28.65 -58.64
CA SER A 26 11.36 27.42 -59.42
C SER A 26 9.95 27.14 -59.94
N ASP A 27 9.79 27.16 -61.27
CA ASP A 27 8.61 26.66 -61.95
C ASP A 27 8.32 25.24 -61.48
N VAL A 28 7.25 25.09 -60.70
CA VAL A 28 6.53 23.82 -60.58
C VAL A 28 5.09 24.15 -60.93
N SER A 29 4.63 23.63 -62.07
CA SER A 29 3.24 23.66 -62.48
C SER A 29 2.35 23.25 -61.31
N SER A 30 1.26 23.98 -61.06
CA SER A 30 0.24 23.61 -60.07
C SER A 30 -0.22 22.18 -60.31
N GLY A 31 0.26 21.24 -59.50
CA GLY A 31 -0.34 19.93 -59.37
C GLY A 31 -1.75 20.11 -58.81
N THR A 32 -2.70 19.40 -59.42
CA THR A 32 -4.11 19.31 -59.03
C THR A 32 -4.29 19.24 -57.52
N ALA A 33 -5.23 20.01 -56.98
CA ALA A 33 -5.63 19.98 -55.58
C ALA A 33 -5.83 18.54 -55.12
N ILE A 34 -4.94 18.04 -54.27
CA ILE A 34 -5.07 16.72 -53.65
C ILE A 34 -6.16 16.87 -52.59
N VAL A 35 -7.26 16.14 -52.75
CA VAL A 35 -8.34 16.13 -51.77
C VAL A 35 -7.79 15.63 -50.43
N SER A 36 -7.84 16.46 -49.39
CA SER A 36 -7.49 16.09 -48.01
C SER A 36 -8.73 15.52 -47.33
N CYS A 37 -8.66 14.26 -46.89
CA CYS A 37 -9.76 13.56 -46.26
C CYS A 37 -9.59 13.52 -44.74
N SER A 38 -10.69 13.63 -43.99
CA SER A 38 -10.71 13.36 -42.56
C SER A 38 -10.76 11.85 -42.33
N LEU A 39 -9.93 11.34 -41.41
CA LEU A 39 -9.96 9.95 -41.00
C LEU A 39 -11.39 9.54 -40.58
N PRO A 40 -11.88 8.35 -41.01
CA PRO A 40 -11.14 7.26 -41.65
C PRO A 40 -11.08 7.32 -43.19
N GLN A 41 -11.64 8.34 -43.84
CA GLN A 41 -11.77 8.38 -45.31
C GLN A 41 -10.41 8.63 -46.00
N ILE A 42 -10.16 7.98 -47.14
CA ILE A 42 -8.96 8.15 -47.96
C ILE A 42 -9.32 8.72 -49.34
N PRO A 43 -8.41 9.45 -50.03
CA PRO A 43 -8.64 9.86 -51.40
C PRO A 43 -8.84 8.64 -52.31
N ASN A 44 -9.81 8.71 -53.22
CA ASN A 44 -9.99 7.68 -54.25
C ASN A 44 -8.78 7.59 -55.19
N ALA A 45 -8.68 6.54 -56.01
CA ALA A 45 -7.55 6.33 -56.91
C ALA A 45 -7.30 7.48 -57.92
N ALA A 46 -8.30 8.35 -58.15
CA ALA A 46 -8.20 9.53 -59.01
C ALA A 46 -7.84 10.82 -58.24
N GLY A 47 -7.73 10.77 -56.91
CA GLY A 47 -7.48 11.93 -56.04
C GLY A 47 -8.60 12.96 -56.01
N SER A 48 -9.81 12.60 -56.45
CA SER A 48 -10.91 13.53 -56.74
C SER A 48 -12.01 13.56 -55.68
N SER A 49 -12.06 12.58 -54.78
CA SER A 49 -13.05 12.49 -53.69
C SER A 49 -12.55 11.60 -52.56
N CYS A 50 -13.07 11.80 -51.36
CA CYS A 50 -12.85 10.91 -50.22
C CYS A 50 -13.76 9.68 -50.34
N VAL A 51 -13.20 8.49 -50.10
CA VAL A 51 -13.90 7.21 -50.06
C VAL A 51 -13.50 6.45 -48.81
N ALA A 52 -14.36 5.53 -48.36
CA ALA A 52 -14.00 4.63 -47.28
C ALA A 52 -12.78 3.79 -47.70
N PRO A 53 -11.77 3.63 -46.82
CA PRO A 53 -10.66 2.73 -47.06
C PRO A 53 -11.18 1.30 -47.24
N PRO A 54 -10.44 0.44 -47.98
CA PRO A 54 -10.73 -0.97 -47.99
C PRO A 54 -10.81 -1.49 -46.54
N PRO A 55 -11.79 -2.36 -46.21
CA PRO A 55 -11.87 -2.94 -44.87
C PRO A 55 -10.54 -3.58 -44.51
N LEU A 56 -10.02 -3.26 -43.33
CA LEU A 56 -8.85 -3.92 -42.79
C LEU A 56 -9.17 -5.42 -42.70
N SER A 57 -8.29 -6.28 -43.21
CA SER A 57 -8.50 -7.73 -43.12
C SER A 57 -7.87 -8.22 -41.82
N CYS A 58 -8.70 -8.50 -40.83
CA CYS A 58 -8.26 -9.03 -39.55
C CYS A 58 -8.42 -10.55 -39.54
N THR A 59 -7.45 -11.26 -38.96
CA THR A 59 -7.57 -12.69 -38.71
C THR A 59 -8.45 -12.87 -37.47
N ALA A 60 -9.48 -13.71 -37.58
CA ALA A 60 -10.34 -14.05 -36.47
C ALA A 60 -9.49 -14.48 -35.25
N PRO A 61 -9.82 -14.02 -34.03
CA PRO A 61 -11.09 -13.40 -33.62
C PRO A 61 -11.11 -11.85 -33.68
N LEU A 62 -10.15 -11.22 -34.34
CA LEU A 62 -10.09 -9.77 -34.42
C LEU A 62 -10.96 -9.23 -35.58
N VAL A 63 -11.54 -8.05 -35.39
CA VAL A 63 -12.30 -7.30 -36.39
C VAL A 63 -11.71 -5.89 -36.55
N PRO A 64 -11.92 -5.19 -37.67
CA PRO A 64 -11.47 -3.81 -37.82
C PRO A 64 -12.09 -2.90 -36.77
N ALA A 65 -11.27 -2.09 -36.12
CA ALA A 65 -11.73 -0.99 -35.27
C ALA A 65 -12.62 -0.02 -36.07
N ALA A 66 -13.44 0.77 -35.38
CA ALA A 66 -14.38 1.71 -36.02
C ALA A 66 -13.69 2.75 -36.95
N ASP A 67 -12.41 3.04 -36.70
CA ASP A 67 -11.58 3.90 -37.54
C ASP A 67 -10.87 3.17 -38.69
N ASN A 68 -11.03 1.84 -38.75
CA ASN A 68 -10.43 0.93 -39.72
C ASN A 68 -8.88 1.02 -39.79
N GLN A 69 -8.22 1.34 -38.66
CA GLN A 69 -6.75 1.44 -38.58
C GLN A 69 -6.08 0.28 -37.84
N SER A 70 -6.82 -0.44 -37.00
CA SER A 70 -6.31 -1.57 -36.23
C SER A 70 -7.32 -2.71 -36.17
N CYS A 71 -6.86 -3.89 -35.77
CA CYS A 71 -7.71 -5.05 -35.49
C CYS A 71 -7.94 -5.13 -33.98
N VAL A 72 -9.19 -5.10 -33.55
CA VAL A 72 -9.62 -5.20 -32.15
C VAL A 72 -10.45 -6.45 -31.94
N ILE A 73 -10.58 -6.90 -30.70
CA ILE A 73 -11.49 -8.00 -30.37
C ILE A 73 -12.92 -7.50 -30.57
N GLY A 74 -13.76 -8.26 -31.27
CA GLY A 74 -15.14 -7.88 -31.51
C GLY A 74 -15.96 -9.03 -32.11
N ALA A 75 -17.25 -8.78 -32.26
CA ALA A 75 -18.20 -9.77 -32.77
C ALA A 75 -17.79 -10.24 -34.18
N ASP A 76 -17.50 -11.53 -34.31
CA ASP A 76 -17.27 -12.15 -35.61
C ASP A 76 -18.63 -12.61 -36.19
N PRO A 77 -19.16 -11.91 -37.22
CA PRO A 77 -20.48 -12.20 -37.78
C PRO A 77 -20.51 -13.53 -38.56
N SER A 78 -19.36 -14.18 -38.76
CA SER A 78 -19.27 -15.49 -39.39
C SER A 78 -19.48 -16.65 -38.40
N LEU A 79 -19.46 -16.37 -37.10
CA LEU A 79 -19.68 -17.39 -36.07
C LEU A 79 -21.11 -17.92 -36.09
N SER A 80 -21.23 -19.22 -35.80
CA SER A 80 -22.52 -19.89 -35.68
C SER A 80 -23.38 -19.22 -34.62
N ILE A 81 -24.67 -19.03 -34.89
CA ILE A 81 -25.61 -18.53 -33.88
C ILE A 81 -25.72 -19.55 -32.73
N PRO A 82 -25.78 -19.11 -31.45
CA PRO A 82 -25.96 -20.01 -30.31
C PRO A 82 -27.24 -20.86 -30.43
N SER A 83 -27.17 -22.10 -29.95
CA SER A 83 -28.28 -23.05 -30.02
C SER A 83 -29.46 -22.68 -29.11
N VAL A 84 -29.24 -21.86 -28.08
CA VAL A 84 -30.27 -21.43 -27.12
C VAL A 84 -30.29 -19.91 -26.96
N PHE A 85 -31.49 -19.35 -26.98
CA PHE A 85 -31.74 -17.96 -26.60
C PHE A 85 -32.69 -17.90 -25.41
N PRO A 86 -32.52 -16.91 -24.51
CA PRO A 86 -33.43 -16.74 -23.40
C PRO A 86 -34.82 -16.31 -23.88
N SER A 87 -35.85 -16.73 -23.15
CA SER A 87 -37.17 -16.10 -23.25
C SER A 87 -37.18 -14.67 -22.70
N ALA A 88 -38.34 -14.00 -22.73
CA ALA A 88 -38.48 -12.62 -22.23
C ALA A 88 -38.19 -12.47 -20.72
N THR A 89 -38.24 -13.57 -19.96
CA THR A 89 -38.01 -13.61 -18.51
C THR A 89 -36.81 -14.47 -18.14
N GLN A 90 -35.86 -14.65 -19.07
CA GLN A 90 -34.66 -15.45 -18.85
C GLN A 90 -33.40 -14.71 -19.30
N ALA A 91 -32.26 -15.19 -18.81
CA ALA A 91 -30.92 -14.90 -19.29
C ALA A 91 -30.19 -16.20 -19.60
N VAL A 92 -29.13 -16.13 -20.40
CA VAL A 92 -28.22 -17.25 -20.67
C VAL A 92 -26.79 -16.84 -20.38
N VAL A 93 -26.04 -17.74 -19.74
CA VAL A 93 -24.57 -17.67 -19.62
C VAL A 93 -23.98 -18.87 -20.35
N TYR A 94 -23.12 -18.61 -21.32
CA TYR A 94 -22.31 -19.60 -22.02
C TYR A 94 -20.90 -19.64 -21.46
N TYR A 95 -20.35 -20.84 -21.28
CA TYR A 95 -19.00 -21.09 -20.79
C TYR A 95 -18.24 -22.02 -21.72
N ASN A 96 -17.27 -21.45 -22.43
CA ASN A 96 -16.51 -22.17 -23.43
C ASN A 96 -15.11 -22.52 -22.92
N ARG A 97 -14.73 -23.80 -23.07
CA ARG A 97 -13.42 -24.33 -22.66
C ARG A 97 -12.72 -25.07 -23.80
N ALA A 98 -13.17 -24.88 -25.04
CA ALA A 98 -12.66 -25.63 -26.18
C ALA A 98 -11.15 -25.41 -26.45
N LEU A 99 -10.58 -24.31 -25.95
CA LEU A 99 -9.13 -24.03 -26.03
C LEU A 99 -8.32 -24.69 -24.91
N VAL A 100 -8.97 -25.33 -23.94
CA VAL A 100 -8.34 -26.01 -22.81
C VAL A 100 -8.43 -27.52 -23.03
N ASP A 101 -9.64 -28.08 -22.95
CA ASP A 101 -9.88 -29.53 -22.94
C ASP A 101 -11.23 -29.95 -23.55
N ALA A 102 -12.18 -29.03 -23.74
CA ALA A 102 -13.52 -29.37 -24.21
C ALA A 102 -13.59 -29.63 -25.73
N THR A 103 -14.36 -30.65 -26.08
CA THR A 103 -14.83 -30.98 -27.44
C THR A 103 -16.14 -30.29 -27.82
N ASN A 104 -16.89 -29.80 -26.83
CA ASN A 104 -18.24 -29.22 -26.94
C ASN A 104 -19.30 -30.18 -27.53
N GLU A 105 -19.02 -31.49 -27.55
CA GLU A 105 -20.01 -32.48 -27.94
C GLU A 105 -21.11 -32.64 -26.86
N SER A 106 -22.27 -33.18 -27.27
CA SER A 106 -23.37 -33.46 -26.35
C SER A 106 -22.92 -34.50 -25.31
N GLY A 107 -22.79 -34.09 -24.06
CA GLY A 107 -22.33 -34.94 -22.96
C GLY A 107 -20.83 -34.94 -22.74
N ASP A 108 -20.12 -33.92 -23.25
CA ASP A 108 -18.70 -33.72 -23.01
C ASP A 108 -18.38 -33.66 -21.52
N THR A 109 -17.51 -34.57 -21.08
CA THR A 109 -17.09 -34.71 -19.68
C THR A 109 -16.20 -33.56 -19.21
N ALA A 110 -15.66 -32.73 -20.11
CA ALA A 110 -14.89 -31.52 -19.76
C ALA A 110 -15.72 -30.49 -18.95
N TYR A 111 -17.05 -30.60 -19.00
CA TYR A 111 -17.98 -29.79 -18.22
C TYR A 111 -18.51 -30.49 -16.96
N GLU A 112 -18.16 -31.76 -16.75
CA GLU A 112 -18.57 -32.50 -15.56
C GLU A 112 -17.95 -31.88 -14.31
N GLY A 113 -18.77 -31.68 -13.27
CA GLY A 113 -18.33 -31.04 -12.03
C GLY A 113 -18.38 -29.51 -12.02
N TYR A 114 -18.34 -28.83 -13.18
CA TYR A 114 -18.51 -27.38 -13.23
C TYR A 114 -19.92 -26.96 -12.82
N ARG A 115 -20.00 -25.85 -12.08
CA ARG A 115 -21.21 -25.28 -11.52
C ARG A 115 -21.24 -23.77 -11.74
N LEU A 116 -22.45 -23.21 -11.77
CA LEU A 116 -22.69 -21.78 -11.72
C LEU A 116 -23.26 -21.40 -10.36
N HIS A 117 -22.49 -20.68 -9.56
CA HIS A 117 -22.97 -20.08 -8.33
C HIS A 117 -23.54 -18.70 -8.63
N THR A 118 -24.76 -18.40 -8.19
CA THR A 118 -25.48 -17.17 -8.52
C THR A 118 -26.17 -16.59 -7.29
N TRP A 119 -26.22 -15.26 -7.18
CA TRP A 119 -26.82 -14.56 -6.05
C TRP A 119 -27.36 -13.18 -6.43
N ASN A 120 -28.23 -12.65 -5.58
CA ASN A 120 -28.68 -11.26 -5.64
C ASN A 120 -28.07 -10.45 -4.47
N ASN A 121 -27.82 -9.17 -4.70
CA ASN A 121 -27.41 -8.20 -3.69
C ASN A 121 -28.00 -6.81 -3.99
N ASP A 122 -27.70 -5.82 -3.16
CA ASP A 122 -28.28 -4.46 -3.28
C ASP A 122 -27.98 -3.77 -4.62
N THR A 123 -26.92 -4.18 -5.32
CA THR A 123 -26.48 -3.58 -6.58
C THR A 123 -26.97 -4.33 -7.83
N CYS A 124 -27.37 -5.59 -7.65
CA CYS A 124 -27.76 -6.49 -8.73
C CYS A 124 -28.67 -7.59 -8.19
N ASP A 125 -29.98 -7.45 -8.44
CA ASP A 125 -31.04 -8.30 -7.89
C ASP A 125 -32.05 -8.63 -8.98
N SER A 126 -31.68 -9.44 -9.97
CA SER A 126 -32.56 -9.75 -11.12
C SER A 126 -32.99 -11.20 -11.16
N LEU A 127 -32.28 -12.10 -10.47
CA LEU A 127 -32.51 -13.54 -10.56
C LEU A 127 -33.75 -13.95 -9.76
N ALA A 128 -34.55 -14.84 -10.32
CA ALA A 128 -35.63 -15.50 -9.61
C ALA A 128 -35.07 -16.53 -8.59
N PRO A 129 -35.80 -16.88 -7.52
CA PRO A 129 -35.30 -17.74 -6.44
C PRO A 129 -34.79 -19.13 -6.89
N ASP A 130 -35.30 -19.66 -8.00
CA ASP A 130 -34.89 -20.96 -8.56
C ASP A 130 -33.61 -20.89 -9.40
N SER A 131 -33.15 -19.68 -9.69
CA SER A 131 -31.89 -19.39 -10.39
C SER A 131 -30.85 -18.77 -9.47
N ILE A 132 -31.07 -18.82 -8.16
CA ILE A 132 -30.10 -18.52 -7.11
C ILE A 132 -29.54 -19.84 -6.60
N ALA A 133 -28.21 -19.98 -6.58
CA ALA A 133 -27.57 -21.18 -6.06
C ALA A 133 -27.87 -21.34 -4.56
N ALA A 134 -28.30 -22.53 -4.14
CA ALA A 134 -28.71 -22.76 -2.76
C ALA A 134 -27.53 -22.74 -1.76
N SER A 135 -26.35 -23.15 -2.21
CA SER A 135 -25.08 -23.07 -1.48
C SER A 135 -23.91 -23.10 -2.47
N TRP A 136 -22.72 -22.76 -2.00
CA TRP A 136 -21.47 -22.86 -2.78
C TRP A 136 -21.29 -24.27 -3.38
N ASP A 137 -21.30 -25.29 -2.52
CA ASP A 137 -21.10 -26.70 -2.94
C ASP A 137 -22.20 -27.24 -3.89
N ASN A 138 -23.35 -26.57 -3.95
CA ASN A 138 -24.51 -26.97 -4.75
C ASN A 138 -24.90 -25.87 -5.76
N GLY A 139 -23.91 -25.31 -6.46
CA GLY A 139 -24.17 -24.42 -7.58
C GLY A 139 -25.05 -25.06 -8.67
N LEU A 140 -25.54 -24.26 -9.61
CA LEU A 140 -26.42 -24.70 -10.68
C LEU A 140 -25.65 -25.59 -11.68
N VAL A 141 -26.26 -26.70 -12.08
CA VAL A 141 -25.73 -27.56 -13.15
C VAL A 141 -26.13 -26.98 -14.50
N HIS A 142 -25.23 -27.05 -15.49
CA HIS A 142 -25.52 -26.53 -16.83
C HIS A 142 -26.74 -27.23 -17.44
N ASN A 143 -27.56 -26.49 -18.18
CA ASN A 143 -28.76 -27.00 -18.83
C ASN A 143 -28.46 -27.80 -20.10
N GLY A 144 -27.30 -27.56 -20.71
CA GLY A 144 -26.84 -28.26 -21.90
C GLY A 144 -25.45 -27.78 -22.32
N ILE A 145 -25.00 -28.26 -23.48
CA ILE A 145 -23.72 -27.89 -24.10
C ILE A 145 -24.02 -27.46 -25.52
N ASP A 146 -23.60 -26.25 -25.87
CA ASP A 146 -23.62 -25.72 -27.21
C ASP A 146 -22.38 -26.18 -27.98
N PRO A 147 -22.52 -26.63 -29.25
CA PRO A 147 -21.40 -27.16 -30.03
C PRO A 147 -20.29 -26.14 -30.31
N ASN A 148 -20.57 -24.83 -30.18
CA ASN A 148 -19.59 -23.78 -30.39
C ASN A 148 -19.22 -23.09 -29.06
N TYR A 149 -20.22 -22.75 -28.24
CA TYR A 149 -20.05 -21.89 -27.06
C TYR A 149 -19.96 -22.64 -25.73
N GLY A 150 -19.99 -23.98 -25.74
CA GLY A 150 -19.79 -24.79 -24.55
C GLY A 150 -21.01 -24.90 -23.65
N ALA A 151 -20.78 -25.26 -22.38
CA ALA A 151 -21.86 -25.41 -21.40
C ALA A 151 -22.65 -24.11 -21.24
N TYR A 152 -23.97 -24.22 -21.04
CA TYR A 152 -24.81 -23.04 -20.80
C TYR A 152 -25.79 -23.22 -19.65
N TRP A 153 -26.11 -22.11 -18.98
CA TRP A 153 -27.12 -22.02 -17.95
C TRP A 153 -28.23 -21.06 -18.37
N LEU A 154 -29.48 -21.50 -18.21
CA LEU A 154 -30.68 -20.70 -18.34
C LEU A 154 -31.11 -20.21 -16.96
N LEU A 155 -31.10 -18.90 -16.79
CA LEU A 155 -31.43 -18.24 -15.52
C LEU A 155 -32.78 -17.56 -15.66
N ASN A 156 -33.73 -17.91 -14.80
CA ASN A 156 -35.01 -17.23 -14.69
C ASN A 156 -34.83 -15.89 -13.98
N LEU A 157 -35.53 -14.89 -14.48
CA LEU A 157 -35.50 -13.52 -13.97
C LEU A 157 -36.81 -13.19 -13.26
N LYS A 158 -36.73 -12.35 -12.22
CA LYS A 158 -37.90 -11.86 -11.51
C LYS A 158 -38.73 -10.89 -12.38
N GLU A 159 -39.99 -10.67 -12.03
CA GLU A 159 -40.79 -9.63 -12.67
C GLU A 159 -40.17 -8.24 -12.40
N GLY A 160 -40.00 -7.44 -13.45
CA GLY A 160 -39.34 -6.13 -13.34
C GLY A 160 -37.84 -6.22 -13.01
N PHE A 161 -37.16 -7.27 -13.47
CA PHE A 161 -35.71 -7.44 -13.33
C PHE A 161 -34.92 -6.21 -13.79
N GLY A 162 -33.73 -6.01 -13.21
CA GLY A 162 -32.85 -4.89 -13.50
C GLY A 162 -31.98 -5.11 -14.74
N THR A 163 -30.78 -4.53 -14.77
CA THR A 163 -29.89 -4.58 -15.94
C THR A 163 -28.77 -5.61 -15.83
N CYS A 164 -28.74 -6.45 -14.78
CA CYS A 164 -27.62 -7.37 -14.55
C CYS A 164 -28.02 -8.60 -13.74
N HIS A 165 -27.13 -9.60 -13.68
CA HIS A 165 -27.13 -10.67 -12.69
C HIS A 165 -25.70 -11.01 -12.23
N ASN A 166 -25.53 -11.62 -11.04
CA ASN A 166 -24.22 -12.02 -10.53
C ASN A 166 -23.99 -13.52 -10.66
N PHE A 167 -22.76 -13.92 -10.96
CA PHE A 167 -22.38 -15.33 -11.03
C PHE A 167 -20.88 -15.59 -10.77
N ILE A 168 -20.57 -16.83 -10.43
CA ILE A 168 -19.23 -17.42 -10.41
C ILE A 168 -19.31 -18.79 -11.09
N ILE A 169 -18.34 -19.09 -11.96
CA ILE A 169 -18.14 -20.44 -12.50
C ILE A 169 -17.06 -21.11 -11.67
N HIS A 170 -17.34 -22.32 -11.16
CA HIS A 170 -16.37 -23.06 -10.36
C HIS A 170 -16.51 -24.57 -10.55
N ILE A 171 -15.45 -25.29 -10.20
CA ILE A 171 -15.45 -26.75 -10.03
C ILE A 171 -14.97 -27.07 -8.62
N GLY A 172 -15.61 -28.02 -7.94
CA GLY A 172 -15.29 -28.30 -6.54
C GLY A 172 -15.81 -27.23 -5.58
N THR A 173 -15.26 -27.20 -4.37
CA THR A 173 -15.78 -26.43 -3.23
C THR A 173 -14.77 -25.45 -2.64
N ASP A 174 -13.57 -25.33 -3.19
CA ASP A 174 -12.55 -24.38 -2.77
C ASP A 174 -12.42 -23.22 -3.76
N ASP A 175 -11.80 -22.12 -3.31
CA ASP A 175 -11.54 -20.95 -4.17
C ASP A 175 -10.57 -21.27 -5.30
N ALA A 176 -9.70 -22.28 -5.13
CA ALA A 176 -8.80 -22.77 -6.17
C ALA A 176 -9.54 -23.35 -7.38
N GLY A 177 -10.79 -23.79 -7.18
CA GLY A 177 -11.68 -24.24 -8.23
C GLY A 177 -12.48 -23.13 -8.93
N LYS A 178 -12.36 -21.87 -8.50
CA LYS A 178 -12.95 -20.74 -9.23
C LYS A 178 -12.27 -20.56 -10.57
N GLU A 179 -13.09 -20.33 -11.57
CA GLU A 179 -12.63 -20.22 -12.94
C GLU A 179 -12.59 -18.75 -13.39
N MET A 180 -12.25 -18.51 -14.67
CA MET A 180 -12.19 -17.15 -15.23
C MET A 180 -11.27 -16.20 -14.43
N GLY A 181 -10.18 -16.72 -13.85
CA GLY A 181 -9.27 -15.91 -13.04
C GLY A 181 -9.71 -15.66 -11.59
N GLY A 182 -10.69 -16.43 -11.08
CA GLY A 182 -11.00 -16.47 -9.65
C GLY A 182 -11.95 -15.39 -9.13
N GLY A 183 -12.47 -14.53 -10.02
CA GLY A 183 -13.28 -13.37 -9.68
C GLY A 183 -14.77 -13.64 -9.45
N ASP A 184 -15.46 -12.61 -8.95
CA ASP A 184 -16.91 -12.56 -8.82
C ASP A 184 -17.47 -11.69 -9.96
N PHE A 185 -18.33 -12.26 -10.81
CA PHE A 185 -18.72 -11.62 -12.06
C PHE A 185 -20.13 -11.05 -12.03
N ARG A 186 -20.30 -9.91 -12.70
CA ARG A 186 -21.59 -9.27 -12.96
C ARG A 186 -21.83 -9.23 -14.47
N ALA A 187 -22.84 -9.94 -14.93
CA ALA A 187 -23.20 -10.03 -16.35
C ALA A 187 -24.34 -9.07 -16.69
N PRO A 188 -24.25 -8.32 -17.81
CA PRO A 188 -25.33 -7.44 -18.27
C PRO A 188 -26.56 -8.21 -18.78
N LEU A 189 -27.70 -7.53 -18.76
CA LEU A 189 -28.99 -8.01 -19.30
C LEU A 189 -29.54 -7.11 -20.42
N ASP A 190 -28.80 -6.07 -20.77
CA ASP A 190 -29.15 -4.99 -21.71
C ASP A 190 -28.05 -4.78 -22.76
N GLN A 191 -27.66 -5.86 -23.43
CA GLN A 191 -26.67 -5.87 -24.51
C GLN A 191 -27.03 -4.89 -25.63
N GLU A 192 -26.03 -4.30 -26.30
CA GLU A 192 -26.27 -3.32 -27.38
C GLU A 192 -26.88 -3.97 -28.64
N ASP A 193 -26.54 -5.22 -28.93
CA ASP A 193 -27.10 -5.99 -30.03
C ASP A 193 -28.44 -6.64 -29.62
N ASP A 194 -29.52 -6.19 -30.24
CA ASP A 194 -30.89 -6.72 -30.04
C ASP A 194 -30.98 -8.24 -30.23
N THR A 195 -30.07 -8.84 -31.00
CA THR A 195 -29.98 -10.29 -31.21
C THR A 195 -29.57 -11.02 -29.94
N TYR A 196 -28.64 -10.46 -29.17
CA TYR A 196 -27.98 -11.12 -28.02
C TYR A 196 -28.46 -10.57 -26.67
N GLN A 197 -29.65 -9.98 -26.64
CA GLN A 197 -30.28 -9.52 -25.41
C GLN A 197 -30.36 -10.64 -24.37
N ARG A 198 -29.75 -10.40 -23.21
CA ARG A 198 -29.58 -11.29 -22.06
C ARG A 198 -28.75 -12.55 -22.33
N VAL A 199 -27.88 -12.50 -23.33
CA VAL A 199 -26.93 -13.58 -23.66
C VAL A 199 -25.53 -13.13 -23.28
N ASN A 200 -24.87 -13.90 -22.42
CA ASN A 200 -23.53 -13.61 -21.93
C ASN A 200 -22.59 -14.75 -22.32
N PHE A 201 -21.41 -14.42 -22.85
CA PHE A 201 -20.40 -15.38 -23.26
C PHE A 201 -19.17 -15.27 -22.36
N THR A 202 -18.61 -16.42 -21.98
CA THR A 202 -17.42 -16.50 -21.12
C THR A 202 -16.47 -17.57 -21.65
N LEU A 203 -15.18 -17.39 -21.41
CA LEU A 203 -14.11 -18.32 -21.79
C LEU A 203 -13.34 -18.79 -20.55
N SER A 204 -12.88 -20.04 -20.53
CA SER A 204 -12.00 -20.55 -19.48
C SER A 204 -10.73 -19.69 -19.35
N GLY A 205 -10.33 -19.39 -18.12
CA GLY A 205 -9.19 -18.55 -17.78
C GLY A 205 -9.34 -17.06 -18.09
N GLU A 206 -10.45 -16.61 -18.70
CA GLU A 206 -10.63 -15.22 -19.09
C GLU A 206 -11.55 -14.47 -18.11
N PRO A 207 -11.05 -13.45 -17.38
CA PRO A 207 -11.84 -12.68 -16.40
C PRO A 207 -12.77 -11.64 -17.06
N THR A 208 -13.35 -11.96 -18.23
CA THR A 208 -14.19 -11.05 -19.01
C THR A 208 -15.50 -11.72 -19.40
N VAL A 209 -16.60 -10.98 -19.26
CA VAL A 209 -17.92 -11.36 -19.77
C VAL A 209 -18.18 -10.60 -21.06
N PHE A 210 -18.47 -11.33 -22.14
CA PHE A 210 -18.71 -10.75 -23.46
C PHE A 210 -20.21 -10.70 -23.76
N ASP A 211 -20.66 -9.59 -24.34
CA ASP A 211 -22.03 -9.32 -24.79
C ASP A 211 -22.30 -9.78 -26.23
N TYR A 212 -21.29 -10.29 -26.91
CA TYR A 212 -21.36 -10.86 -28.25
C TYR A 212 -20.67 -12.23 -28.31
N PRO A 213 -21.04 -13.09 -29.28
CA PRO A 213 -20.41 -14.39 -29.43
C PRO A 213 -18.92 -14.26 -29.76
N LEU A 214 -18.10 -15.00 -29.01
CA LEU A 214 -16.72 -15.27 -29.37
C LEU A 214 -16.31 -16.69 -28.96
N LEU A 215 -15.35 -17.26 -29.69
CA LEU A 215 -14.82 -18.61 -29.43
C LEU A 215 -13.40 -18.59 -28.84
N SER A 216 -12.66 -17.51 -29.08
CA SER A 216 -11.26 -17.35 -28.69
C SER A 216 -10.93 -15.86 -28.68
N LEU A 217 -9.90 -15.47 -27.93
CA LEU A 217 -9.25 -14.16 -28.01
C LEU A 217 -8.00 -14.19 -28.93
N GLY A 218 -7.71 -15.34 -29.55
CA GLY A 218 -6.52 -15.57 -30.38
C GLY A 218 -5.29 -15.90 -29.53
N GLU A 219 -4.13 -16.02 -30.18
CA GLU A 219 -2.86 -15.98 -29.44
C GLU A 219 -2.76 -14.62 -28.73
N ARG A 220 -2.33 -14.62 -27.47
CA ARG A 220 -2.10 -13.40 -26.71
C ARG A 220 -0.64 -13.29 -26.29
N PRO A 221 -0.07 -12.07 -26.24
CA PRO A 221 1.23 -11.87 -25.64
C PRO A 221 1.24 -12.39 -24.20
N VAL A 222 2.35 -13.02 -23.82
CA VAL A 222 2.58 -13.44 -22.44
C VAL A 222 2.46 -12.22 -21.52
N GLN A 223 1.68 -12.35 -20.45
CA GLN A 223 1.56 -11.30 -19.45
C GLN A 223 2.78 -11.32 -18.53
N ILE A 224 3.16 -10.13 -18.04
CA ILE A 224 4.16 -10.01 -16.99
C ILE A 224 3.42 -10.18 -15.67
N GLU A 225 3.59 -11.32 -15.01
CA GLU A 225 2.81 -11.69 -13.83
C GLU A 225 3.65 -11.56 -12.56
N GLY A 226 3.12 -10.83 -11.57
CA GLY A 226 3.69 -10.72 -10.22
C GLY A 226 5.17 -10.32 -10.16
N LEU A 227 5.81 -10.63 -9.03
CA LEU A 227 7.24 -10.47 -8.78
C LEU A 227 7.83 -11.81 -8.28
N ALA A 228 7.77 -12.85 -9.11
CA ALA A 228 8.12 -14.22 -8.73
C ALA A 228 9.64 -14.48 -8.75
N ALA A 229 10.41 -13.64 -9.43
CA ALA A 229 11.86 -13.72 -9.47
C ALA A 229 12.51 -12.93 -8.33
N HIS A 230 13.69 -13.34 -7.90
CA HIS A 230 14.43 -12.68 -6.82
C HIS A 230 15.86 -12.41 -7.27
N TRP A 231 16.30 -11.17 -7.14
CA TRP A 231 17.68 -10.79 -7.41
C TRP A 231 18.49 -10.90 -6.12
N LEU A 232 19.48 -11.79 -6.08
CA LEU A 232 20.22 -12.14 -4.86
C LEU A 232 21.44 -11.24 -4.61
N ASP A 233 22.28 -11.08 -5.62
CA ASP A 233 23.55 -10.34 -5.53
C ASP A 233 23.82 -9.55 -6.82
N ALA A 234 25.07 -9.14 -7.07
CA ALA A 234 25.43 -8.37 -8.25
C ALA A 234 24.88 -8.98 -9.56
N ASN A 235 24.97 -10.30 -9.77
CA ASN A 235 24.66 -10.90 -11.08
C ASN A 235 23.86 -12.21 -11.03
N THR A 236 23.34 -12.58 -9.87
CA THR A 236 22.59 -13.84 -9.68
C THR A 236 21.12 -13.56 -9.37
N LEU A 237 20.25 -14.24 -10.11
CA LEU A 237 18.80 -14.23 -9.92
C LEU A 237 18.30 -15.65 -9.71
N VAL A 238 17.21 -15.79 -8.96
CA VAL A 238 16.51 -17.07 -8.80
C VAL A 238 15.05 -16.95 -9.22
N TRP A 239 14.55 -17.97 -9.91
CA TRP A 239 13.17 -18.03 -10.38
C TRP A 239 12.74 -19.48 -10.64
N ASN A 240 11.56 -19.86 -10.14
CA ASN A 240 10.94 -21.14 -10.48
C ASN A 240 10.20 -21.01 -11.82
N ALA A 241 10.96 -20.96 -12.90
CA ALA A 241 10.43 -20.86 -14.25
C ALA A 241 9.56 -22.11 -14.58
N PRO A 242 8.45 -21.96 -15.34
CA PRO A 242 7.65 -23.09 -15.80
C PRO A 242 8.46 -24.08 -16.64
N ASP A 243 8.05 -25.35 -16.67
CA ASP A 243 8.72 -26.44 -17.42
C ASP A 243 8.93 -26.15 -18.92
N ALA A 244 8.10 -25.28 -19.51
CA ALA A 244 8.22 -24.87 -20.91
C ALA A 244 9.40 -23.91 -21.18
N VAL A 245 10.02 -23.36 -20.14
CA VAL A 245 11.15 -22.44 -20.23
C VAL A 245 12.45 -23.23 -20.37
N THR A 246 13.20 -22.91 -21.41
CA THR A 246 14.52 -23.52 -21.73
C THR A 246 15.67 -22.53 -21.65
N SER A 247 15.37 -21.22 -21.70
CA SER A 247 16.33 -20.14 -21.50
C SER A 247 15.66 -18.93 -20.85
N VAL A 248 16.44 -18.16 -20.09
CA VAL A 248 15.95 -16.98 -19.35
C VAL A 248 16.74 -15.75 -19.77
N LYS A 249 16.05 -14.61 -19.90
CA LYS A 249 16.66 -13.30 -20.16
C LYS A 249 16.17 -12.27 -19.16
N LEU A 250 17.07 -11.40 -18.73
CA LEU A 250 16.73 -10.18 -18.02
C LEU A 250 16.42 -9.06 -19.02
N HIS A 251 15.19 -8.55 -18.97
CA HIS A 251 14.75 -7.39 -19.73
C HIS A 251 14.71 -6.16 -18.82
N TYR A 252 15.20 -5.02 -19.32
CA TYR A 252 15.13 -3.77 -18.57
C TYR A 252 14.84 -2.53 -19.43
N SER A 253 14.18 -1.53 -18.82
CA SER A 253 13.80 -0.28 -19.47
C SER A 253 13.84 0.90 -18.50
N ALA A 254 14.67 1.90 -18.83
CA ALA A 254 14.83 3.11 -18.01
C ALA A 254 13.55 3.94 -17.87
N ASN A 255 12.63 3.85 -18.83
CA ASN A 255 11.38 4.62 -18.86
C ASN A 255 10.15 3.75 -18.52
N ALA A 256 10.35 2.55 -17.98
CA ALA A 256 9.29 1.59 -17.67
C ALA A 256 8.35 1.25 -18.85
N GLY A 257 8.94 1.05 -20.05
CA GLY A 257 8.20 0.74 -21.28
C GLY A 257 8.24 -0.73 -21.70
N ILE A 258 8.48 -1.67 -20.77
CA ILE A 258 8.51 -3.10 -21.11
C ILE A 258 7.11 -3.59 -21.43
N GLU A 259 6.93 -4.14 -22.63
CA GLU A 259 5.69 -4.73 -23.11
C GLU A 259 6.00 -6.05 -23.82
N ALA A 260 5.07 -6.99 -23.73
CA ALA A 260 5.11 -8.25 -24.47
C ALA A 260 4.34 -8.13 -25.79
N SER A 261 4.88 -8.71 -26.86
CA SER A 261 4.20 -8.89 -28.14
C SER A 261 4.32 -10.33 -28.63
N LEU A 262 3.40 -10.75 -29.49
CA LEU A 262 3.47 -12.07 -30.14
C LEU A 262 4.66 -12.20 -31.09
N GLU A 263 5.08 -11.10 -31.70
CA GLU A 263 6.11 -11.09 -32.74
C GLU A 263 7.53 -11.09 -32.18
N THR A 264 7.75 -10.34 -31.09
CA THR A 264 9.09 -10.06 -30.56
C THR A 264 9.31 -10.56 -29.14
N GLY A 265 8.29 -11.12 -28.47
CA GLY A 265 8.36 -11.38 -27.03
C GLY A 265 8.42 -10.07 -26.25
N LEU A 266 9.29 -9.97 -25.24
CA LEU A 266 9.50 -8.74 -24.47
C LEU A 266 10.39 -7.76 -25.25
N ASN A 267 9.99 -6.50 -25.31
CA ASN A 267 10.84 -5.42 -25.81
C ASN A 267 11.89 -5.00 -24.75
N GLY A 268 12.49 -3.80 -24.90
CA GLY A 268 13.50 -3.28 -23.98
C GLY A 268 14.91 -3.81 -24.27
N THR A 269 15.84 -3.58 -23.33
CA THR A 269 17.20 -4.14 -23.42
C THR A 269 17.18 -5.53 -22.80
N ALA A 270 17.70 -6.53 -23.52
CA ALA A 270 17.72 -7.92 -23.07
C ALA A 270 19.16 -8.40 -22.81
N LEU A 271 19.36 -9.08 -21.69
CA LEU A 271 20.60 -9.77 -21.31
C LEU A 271 20.30 -11.26 -21.14
N ASP A 272 21.04 -12.12 -21.84
CA ASP A 272 20.93 -13.56 -21.67
C ASP A 272 21.48 -13.98 -20.31
N LEU A 273 20.78 -14.89 -19.63
CA LEU A 273 21.25 -15.53 -18.40
C LEU A 273 21.62 -16.99 -18.67
N VAL A 274 22.56 -17.51 -17.90
CA VAL A 274 22.97 -18.92 -17.93
C VAL A 274 22.58 -19.61 -16.64
N ASP A 275 22.24 -20.89 -16.73
CA ASP A 275 21.97 -21.72 -15.55
C ASP A 275 23.16 -21.69 -14.59
N ALA A 276 22.88 -21.51 -13.31
CA ALA A 276 23.86 -21.43 -12.25
C ALA A 276 23.52 -22.39 -11.11
N THR A 277 24.50 -22.62 -10.24
CA THR A 277 24.31 -23.29 -8.95
C THR A 277 24.69 -22.30 -7.87
N LEU A 278 23.81 -22.09 -6.90
CA LEU A 278 24.09 -21.19 -5.79
C LEU A 278 25.28 -21.70 -4.97
N THR A 279 26.15 -20.77 -4.58
CA THR A 279 27.22 -20.99 -3.60
C THR A 279 26.66 -21.01 -2.18
N ASP A 280 27.43 -21.51 -1.22
CA ASP A 280 27.04 -21.51 0.20
C ASP A 280 26.83 -20.06 0.70
N GLU A 281 27.65 -19.13 0.22
CA GLU A 281 27.51 -17.69 0.51
C GLU A 281 26.20 -17.12 -0.04
N GLN A 282 25.82 -17.47 -1.27
CA GLN A 282 24.54 -17.02 -1.87
C GLN A 282 23.32 -17.64 -1.19
N ILE A 283 23.41 -18.91 -0.78
CA ILE A 283 22.37 -19.58 0.00
C ILE A 283 22.18 -18.88 1.35
N ALA A 284 23.27 -18.41 1.97
CA ALA A 284 23.22 -17.72 3.26
C ALA A 284 22.50 -16.35 3.18
N ILE A 285 22.48 -15.68 2.02
CA ILE A 285 21.74 -14.43 1.81
C ILE A 285 20.23 -14.66 2.03
N ALA A 286 19.69 -15.70 1.42
CA ALA A 286 18.27 -16.00 1.46
C ALA A 286 18.01 -17.52 1.52
N PRO A 287 18.15 -18.16 2.70
CA PRO A 287 18.06 -19.62 2.83
C PRO A 287 16.73 -20.20 2.36
N HIS A 288 15.63 -19.45 2.55
CA HIS A 288 14.29 -19.82 2.11
C HIS A 288 14.12 -19.87 0.57
N LEU A 289 15.05 -19.30 -0.19
CA LEU A 289 15.05 -19.33 -1.66
C LEU A 289 16.01 -20.40 -2.24
N ALA A 290 16.73 -21.13 -1.39
CA ALA A 290 17.83 -22.02 -1.81
C ALA A 290 17.40 -23.18 -2.73
N SER A 291 16.11 -23.54 -2.74
CA SER A 291 15.57 -24.58 -3.62
C SER A 291 15.17 -24.07 -5.01
N MET A 292 15.20 -22.75 -5.24
CA MET A 292 14.81 -22.17 -6.52
C MET A 292 15.90 -22.34 -7.57
N SER A 293 15.51 -22.35 -8.85
CA SER A 293 16.47 -22.41 -9.95
C SER A 293 17.23 -21.10 -10.07
N ALA A 294 18.57 -21.18 -10.19
CA ALA A 294 19.44 -20.02 -10.24
C ALA A 294 19.95 -19.74 -11.66
N PHE A 295 20.05 -18.46 -11.98
CA PHE A 295 20.51 -17.94 -13.25
C PHE A 295 21.53 -16.84 -13.00
N ALA A 296 22.64 -16.85 -13.74
CA ALA A 296 23.70 -15.86 -13.62
C ALA A 296 23.88 -15.10 -14.93
N GLY A 297 24.26 -13.83 -14.83
CA GLY A 297 24.63 -13.02 -15.98
C GLY A 297 26.07 -12.52 -15.95
N GLU A 298 26.51 -11.95 -17.08
CA GLU A 298 27.87 -11.42 -17.24
C GLU A 298 27.89 -9.90 -17.11
N TRP A 299 27.83 -9.41 -15.87
CA TRP A 299 27.98 -7.98 -15.55
C TRP A 299 28.57 -7.79 -14.14
N ASP A 300 29.01 -6.56 -13.83
CA ASP A 300 29.58 -6.18 -12.54
C ASP A 300 28.58 -5.44 -11.65
N ALA A 301 29.00 -5.13 -10.41
CA ALA A 301 28.16 -4.44 -9.43
C ALA A 301 27.68 -3.06 -9.93
N ASP A 302 28.50 -2.29 -10.65
CA ASP A 302 28.12 -0.97 -11.15
C ASP A 302 27.02 -1.08 -12.22
N ALA A 303 27.13 -2.06 -13.11
CA ALA A 303 26.08 -2.35 -14.09
C ALA A 303 24.79 -2.83 -13.41
N ALA A 304 24.87 -3.65 -12.36
CA ALA A 304 23.71 -4.10 -11.59
C ALA A 304 22.99 -2.91 -10.94
N LYS A 305 23.73 -2.01 -10.26
CA LYS A 305 23.20 -0.78 -9.67
C LYS A 305 22.49 0.11 -10.70
N ALA A 306 23.03 0.22 -11.92
CA ALA A 306 22.38 0.97 -12.98
C ALA A 306 21.05 0.33 -13.45
N VAL A 307 20.99 -0.99 -13.56
CA VAL A 307 19.77 -1.72 -13.97
C VAL A 307 18.70 -1.70 -12.89
N LEU A 308 19.06 -1.77 -11.60
CA LEU A 308 18.13 -1.71 -10.47
C LEU A 308 17.35 -0.38 -10.35
N LYS A 309 17.78 0.67 -11.05
CA LYS A 309 17.05 1.96 -11.17
C LYS A 309 15.97 1.98 -12.25
N THR A 310 15.78 0.86 -12.95
CA THR A 310 14.91 0.74 -14.12
C THR A 310 13.79 -0.26 -13.89
N GLN A 311 12.79 -0.32 -14.78
CA GLN A 311 11.86 -1.44 -14.79
C GLN A 311 12.62 -2.69 -15.23
N THR A 312 12.53 -3.77 -14.46
CA THR A 312 13.19 -5.06 -14.75
C THR A 312 12.19 -6.21 -14.76
N VAL A 313 12.32 -7.10 -15.74
CA VAL A 313 11.44 -8.26 -15.95
C VAL A 313 12.29 -9.46 -16.37
N LEU A 314 12.05 -10.64 -15.81
CA LEU A 314 12.57 -11.88 -16.35
C LEU A 314 11.61 -12.44 -17.40
N GLY A 315 12.14 -12.76 -18.58
CA GLY A 315 11.43 -13.47 -19.64
C GLY A 315 11.96 -14.89 -19.77
N GLY A 316 11.05 -15.87 -19.77
CA GLY A 316 11.34 -17.28 -20.03
C GLY A 316 10.94 -17.68 -21.46
N TYR A 317 11.86 -18.34 -22.16
CA TYR A 317 11.74 -18.68 -23.58
C TYR A 317 11.85 -20.18 -23.81
N ASN A 318 11.01 -20.73 -24.70
CA ASN A 318 11.09 -22.14 -25.12
C ASN A 318 12.24 -22.40 -26.10
N ASP A 319 12.39 -23.66 -26.55
CA ASP A 319 13.45 -24.12 -27.46
C ASP A 319 13.37 -23.49 -28.87
N GLU A 320 12.20 -22.97 -29.24
CA GLU A 320 11.97 -22.20 -30.46
C GLU A 320 12.29 -20.70 -30.30
N GLY A 321 12.62 -20.26 -29.08
CA GLY A 321 12.87 -18.85 -28.76
C GLY A 321 11.60 -18.01 -28.60
N LYS A 322 10.42 -18.63 -28.46
CA LYS A 322 9.15 -17.94 -28.16
C LYS A 322 9.07 -17.65 -26.66
N LEU A 323 8.67 -16.43 -26.30
CA LEU A 323 8.37 -16.07 -24.91
C LEU A 323 7.18 -16.89 -24.43
N VAL A 324 7.31 -17.56 -23.29
CA VAL A 324 6.27 -18.41 -22.68
C VAL A 324 5.92 -18.03 -21.25
N ALA A 325 6.78 -17.28 -20.55
CA ALA A 325 6.53 -16.77 -19.22
C ALA A 325 7.27 -15.44 -19.00
N ALA A 326 6.71 -14.53 -18.21
CA ALA A 326 7.36 -13.30 -17.80
C ALA A 326 6.95 -12.89 -16.38
N THR A 327 7.89 -12.37 -15.60
CA THR A 327 7.63 -11.94 -14.21
C THR A 327 8.52 -10.77 -13.81
N GLY A 328 8.05 -9.91 -12.90
CA GLY A 328 8.90 -8.91 -12.26
C GLY A 328 9.84 -9.53 -11.20
N ILE A 329 10.62 -8.67 -10.55
CA ILE A 329 11.75 -9.10 -9.71
C ILE A 329 11.69 -8.43 -8.34
N GLN A 330 11.83 -9.20 -7.26
CA GLN A 330 12.08 -8.71 -5.91
C GLN A 330 13.57 -8.44 -5.74
N ILE A 331 13.91 -7.22 -5.30
CA ILE A 331 15.28 -6.68 -5.39
C ILE A 331 15.97 -6.48 -4.05
N ALA A 332 15.30 -6.75 -2.92
CA ALA A 332 15.82 -6.40 -1.60
C ALA A 332 17.20 -7.01 -1.30
N ASN A 333 17.39 -8.30 -1.61
CA ASN A 333 18.67 -8.98 -1.39
C ASN A 333 19.82 -8.37 -2.22
N ALA A 334 19.54 -8.04 -3.49
CA ALA A 334 20.52 -7.36 -4.35
C ALA A 334 20.86 -5.95 -3.82
N LEU A 335 19.90 -5.22 -3.25
CA LEU A 335 20.18 -3.92 -2.65
C LEU A 335 21.10 -4.05 -1.42
N ASP A 336 20.84 -5.00 -0.53
CA ASP A 336 21.69 -5.22 0.65
C ASP A 336 23.12 -5.63 0.23
N THR A 337 23.26 -6.62 -0.64
CA THR A 337 24.58 -7.07 -1.10
C THR A 337 25.40 -5.99 -1.80
N LEU A 338 24.75 -5.04 -2.48
CA LEU A 338 25.41 -3.98 -3.25
C LEU A 338 25.70 -2.71 -2.45
N TYR A 339 24.98 -2.47 -1.35
CA TYR A 339 25.00 -1.20 -0.63
C TYR A 339 25.23 -1.33 0.89
N THR A 340 25.22 -2.53 1.48
CA THR A 340 25.26 -2.75 2.94
C THR A 340 26.21 -3.89 3.39
N MET A 341 27.17 -4.30 2.55
CA MET A 341 28.16 -5.35 2.88
C MET A 341 29.62 -4.90 2.79
N GLY A 342 29.87 -3.62 2.52
CA GLY A 342 31.20 -3.00 2.55
C GLY A 342 31.64 -2.62 3.98
N ASP A 343 32.83 -2.04 4.10
CA ASP A 343 33.34 -1.58 5.40
C ASP A 343 32.81 -0.18 5.81
N VAL A 344 32.39 0.62 4.83
CA VAL A 344 31.87 1.98 4.98
C VAL A 344 30.80 2.18 3.92
N ASP A 345 29.58 1.81 4.23
CA ASP A 345 28.50 1.80 3.25
C ASP A 345 27.21 2.46 3.77
N ALA A 346 26.05 2.06 3.25
CA ALA A 346 24.78 2.65 3.63
C ALA A 346 24.44 2.42 5.10
N ASP A 347 24.78 1.27 5.70
CA ASP A 347 24.33 0.97 7.05
C ASP A 347 25.20 1.53 8.18
N GLU A 348 26.43 1.95 7.88
CA GLU A 348 27.22 2.81 8.80
C GLU A 348 26.91 4.31 8.67
N ALA A 349 26.24 4.74 7.60
CA ALA A 349 25.99 6.15 7.35
C ALA A 349 24.94 6.76 8.31
N THR A 350 25.04 8.07 8.54
CA THR A 350 23.99 8.84 9.24
C THR A 350 22.91 9.27 8.24
N LEU A 351 21.69 8.78 8.43
CA LEU A 351 20.50 9.15 7.65
C LEU A 351 19.67 10.22 8.35
N GLY A 352 18.75 10.83 7.60
CA GLY A 352 17.95 11.96 8.06
C GLY A 352 18.75 13.25 8.08
N LEU A 353 18.56 14.05 9.14
CA LEU A 353 19.17 15.36 9.27
C LEU A 353 20.37 15.32 10.22
N SER A 354 21.47 15.97 9.81
CA SER A 354 22.62 16.27 10.67
C SER A 354 22.94 17.76 10.65
N TYR A 355 23.32 18.29 11.81
CA TYR A 355 23.62 19.69 12.03
C TYR A 355 25.10 19.86 12.40
N ASP A 356 25.80 20.74 11.69
CA ASP A 356 27.12 21.26 12.06
C ASP A 356 27.06 22.79 12.05
N ALA A 357 26.85 23.36 13.25
CA ALA A 357 26.47 24.77 13.40
C ALA A 357 25.25 25.12 12.52
N ASP A 358 25.37 26.09 11.61
CA ASP A 358 24.28 26.52 10.71
C ASP A 358 24.15 25.64 9.46
N MET A 359 25.07 24.68 9.25
CA MET A 359 25.05 23.77 8.11
C MET A 359 24.17 22.57 8.42
N ILE A 360 23.14 22.37 7.60
CA ILE A 360 22.22 21.26 7.71
C ILE A 360 22.45 20.33 6.53
N THR A 361 22.76 19.06 6.81
CA THR A 361 22.87 18.01 5.79
C THR A 361 21.68 17.08 5.90
N SER A 362 20.98 16.90 4.78
CA SER A 362 19.86 15.95 4.63
C SER A 362 20.34 14.76 3.81
N ASN A 363 20.15 13.55 4.34
CA ASN A 363 20.54 12.28 3.75
C ASN A 363 19.34 11.33 3.68
N VAL A 364 19.03 10.80 2.51
CA VAL A 364 17.98 9.80 2.31
C VAL A 364 18.51 8.63 1.48
N TRP A 365 18.33 7.40 1.97
CA TRP A 365 18.70 6.20 1.23
C TRP A 365 17.63 5.89 0.17
N ALA A 366 17.99 6.02 -1.11
CA ALA A 366 17.09 5.82 -2.23
C ALA A 366 17.85 5.22 -3.44
N PRO A 367 18.38 4.00 -3.31
CA PRO A 367 19.33 3.42 -4.28
C PRO A 367 18.69 3.14 -5.66
N THR A 368 17.38 2.93 -5.71
CA THR A 368 16.62 2.68 -6.94
C THR A 368 16.10 3.96 -7.58
N ALA A 369 16.19 5.10 -6.89
CA ALA A 369 15.76 6.38 -7.45
C ALA A 369 16.64 6.77 -8.64
N GLN A 370 15.98 7.32 -9.66
CA GLN A 370 16.64 7.96 -10.80
C GLN A 370 16.98 9.41 -10.50
N ASN A 371 16.22 10.05 -9.61
CA ASN A 371 16.42 11.43 -9.21
C ASN A 371 15.81 11.70 -7.84
N VAL A 372 16.46 12.54 -7.02
CA VAL A 372 15.89 13.06 -5.77
C VAL A 372 16.11 14.57 -5.67
N VAL A 373 15.03 15.30 -5.39
CA VAL A 373 15.04 16.75 -5.14
C VAL A 373 14.48 17.03 -3.75
N LEU A 374 15.23 17.76 -2.93
CA LEU A 374 14.79 18.28 -1.65
C LEU A 374 13.97 19.55 -1.87
N ASN A 375 12.68 19.49 -1.60
CA ASN A 375 11.77 20.63 -1.64
C ASN A 375 11.59 21.21 -0.25
N VAL A 376 11.91 22.50 -0.08
CA VAL A 376 11.83 23.22 1.19
C VAL A 376 10.65 24.19 1.16
N TYR A 377 9.87 24.21 2.23
CA TYR A 377 8.60 24.90 2.36
C TYR A 377 8.63 25.85 3.57
N GLY A 378 7.99 27.00 3.44
CA GLY A 378 7.76 27.93 4.55
C GLY A 378 6.72 27.40 5.55
N ALA A 379 6.52 28.13 6.65
CA ALA A 379 5.50 27.81 7.65
C ALA A 379 4.07 27.74 7.07
N ASP A 380 3.78 28.54 6.03
CA ASP A 380 2.51 28.53 5.28
C ASP A 380 2.39 27.36 4.28
N LYS A 381 3.34 26.41 4.34
CA LYS A 381 3.45 25.22 3.48
C LYS A 381 3.57 25.55 1.99
N ARG A 382 3.99 26.78 1.64
CA ARG A 382 4.34 27.13 0.26
C ARG A 382 5.79 26.79 -0.03
N LEU A 383 6.03 26.26 -1.22
CA LEU A 383 7.37 25.93 -1.70
C LEU A 383 8.23 27.20 -1.72
N ALA A 384 9.32 27.17 -0.96
CA ALA A 384 10.29 28.26 -0.85
C ALA A 384 11.48 28.03 -1.78
N SER A 385 11.99 26.79 -1.84
CA SER A 385 13.11 26.41 -2.70
C SER A 385 13.11 24.91 -3.01
N SER A 386 13.82 24.53 -4.07
CA SER A 386 14.04 23.14 -4.47
C SER A 386 15.54 22.93 -4.72
N HIS A 387 16.09 21.85 -4.20
CA HIS A 387 17.52 21.57 -4.22
C HIS A 387 17.77 20.17 -4.80
N GLN A 388 18.52 20.11 -5.89
CA GLN A 388 18.97 18.84 -6.45
C GLN A 388 19.87 18.13 -5.45
N MET A 389 19.53 16.90 -5.08
CA MET A 389 20.39 16.07 -4.24
C MET A 389 21.42 15.33 -5.10
N THR A 390 22.53 14.96 -4.48
CA THR A 390 23.61 14.19 -5.12
C THR A 390 23.63 12.79 -4.53
N GLU A 391 23.57 11.78 -5.40
CA GLU A 391 23.74 10.39 -5.02
C GLU A 391 25.22 10.06 -4.80
N ASP A 392 25.51 9.34 -3.72
CA ASP A 392 26.74 8.56 -3.57
C ASP A 392 26.51 7.13 -4.14
N PRO A 393 27.19 6.76 -5.24
CA PRO A 393 26.98 5.46 -5.89
C PRO A 393 27.44 4.26 -5.05
N MET A 394 28.28 4.48 -4.03
CA MET A 394 28.72 3.40 -3.14
C MET A 394 27.61 2.99 -2.18
N THR A 395 26.86 3.96 -1.66
CA THR A 395 25.85 3.77 -0.60
C THR A 395 24.41 3.86 -1.11
N GLY A 396 24.18 4.48 -2.28
CA GLY A 396 22.82 4.77 -2.78
C GLY A 396 22.12 5.89 -1.99
N ILE A 397 22.87 6.62 -1.15
CA ILE A 397 22.36 7.74 -0.35
C ILE A 397 22.37 9.01 -1.20
N TRP A 398 21.27 9.73 -1.17
CA TRP A 398 21.14 11.06 -1.75
C TRP A 398 21.33 12.11 -0.67
N SER A 399 22.18 13.09 -0.93
CA SER A 399 22.55 14.13 0.04
C SER A 399 22.41 15.54 -0.51
N TYR A 400 22.05 16.47 0.38
CA TYR A 400 22.17 17.91 0.18
C TYR A 400 22.55 18.62 1.48
N SER A 401 23.49 19.56 1.39
CA SER A 401 23.90 20.42 2.51
C SER A 401 23.60 21.88 2.22
N GLY A 402 22.88 22.55 3.12
CA GLY A 402 22.49 23.96 2.99
C GLY A 402 22.33 24.66 4.34
N THR A 403 22.35 25.99 4.34
CA THR A 403 22.12 26.83 5.53
C THR A 403 20.75 27.49 5.48
N GLY A 404 20.23 27.94 6.63
CA GLY A 404 19.03 28.79 6.68
C GLY A 404 17.72 28.06 6.41
N MET A 405 17.72 26.74 6.56
CA MET A 405 16.53 25.88 6.44
C MET A 405 15.98 25.46 7.82
N ASP A 406 16.67 25.80 8.91
CA ASP A 406 16.24 25.42 10.27
C ASP A 406 14.79 25.84 10.54
N ARG A 407 14.02 24.93 11.16
CA ARG A 407 12.57 25.01 11.40
C ARG A 407 11.67 25.15 10.18
N MET A 408 12.21 25.18 8.96
CA MET A 408 11.41 25.07 7.74
C MET A 408 10.90 23.65 7.54
N PHE A 409 9.90 23.49 6.67
CA PHE A 409 9.35 22.19 6.32
C PHE A 409 10.00 21.67 5.04
N TYR A 410 10.01 20.36 4.83
CA TYR A 410 10.54 19.76 3.61
C TYR A 410 9.88 18.44 3.24
N ARG A 411 10.07 18.06 1.98
CA ARG A 411 9.74 16.75 1.41
C ARG A 411 10.74 16.41 0.31
N PHE A 412 10.90 15.13 0.02
CA PHE A 412 11.68 14.65 -1.11
C PHE A 412 10.75 14.41 -2.30
N ALA A 413 11.09 14.99 -3.46
CA ALA A 413 10.55 14.55 -4.74
C ALA A 413 11.45 13.44 -5.29
N VAL A 414 11.02 12.18 -5.14
CA VAL A 414 11.73 10.97 -5.52
C VAL A 414 11.18 10.46 -6.85
N THR A 415 11.99 10.49 -7.91
CA THR A 415 11.66 9.89 -9.21
C THR A 415 12.17 8.45 -9.25
N VAL A 416 11.25 7.47 -9.28
CA VAL A 416 11.59 6.05 -9.15
C VAL A 416 10.57 5.17 -9.91
N PHE A 417 11.00 3.99 -10.35
CA PHE A 417 10.10 2.97 -10.86
C PHE A 417 9.33 2.32 -9.70
N HIS A 418 8.00 2.30 -9.76
CA HIS A 418 7.18 1.68 -8.72
C HIS A 418 6.42 0.46 -9.27
N PRO A 419 6.70 -0.77 -8.79
CA PRO A 419 6.13 -2.02 -9.32
C PRO A 419 4.60 -2.03 -9.39
N VAL A 420 3.92 -1.51 -8.37
CA VAL A 420 2.45 -1.40 -8.34
C VAL A 420 1.88 -0.56 -9.47
N SER A 421 2.55 0.54 -9.84
CA SER A 421 2.09 1.41 -10.95
C SER A 421 2.54 0.91 -12.32
N GLY A 422 3.62 0.13 -12.38
CA GLY A 422 4.28 -0.23 -13.64
C GLY A 422 4.99 0.94 -14.34
N GLU A 423 5.15 2.09 -13.67
CA GLU A 423 5.66 3.32 -14.27
C GLU A 423 6.83 3.92 -13.47
N VAL A 424 7.62 4.78 -14.13
CA VAL A 424 8.52 5.72 -13.44
C VAL A 424 7.73 6.97 -13.08
N GLN A 425 7.56 7.22 -11.78
CA GLN A 425 6.78 8.34 -11.27
C GLN A 425 7.61 9.17 -10.29
N THR A 426 7.18 10.41 -10.05
CA THR A 426 7.78 11.27 -9.01
C THR A 426 6.84 11.34 -7.82
N PHE A 427 7.27 10.80 -6.68
CA PHE A 427 6.55 10.88 -5.42
C PHE A 427 7.08 12.04 -4.59
N ASP A 428 6.19 12.90 -4.11
CA ASP A 428 6.51 13.85 -3.06
C ASP A 428 6.26 13.15 -1.73
N VAL A 429 7.31 12.90 -0.94
CA VAL A 429 7.29 12.03 0.25
C VAL A 429 8.05 12.67 1.40
N THR A 430 7.60 12.42 2.62
CA THR A 430 8.31 12.82 3.85
C THR A 430 9.55 11.97 4.06
N ASP A 431 10.46 12.44 4.91
CA ASP A 431 11.67 11.72 5.30
C ASP A 431 11.32 10.51 6.19
N PRO A 432 11.73 9.27 5.85
CA PRO A 432 11.66 8.12 6.75
C PRO A 432 12.26 8.37 8.15
N TYR A 433 13.26 9.23 8.24
CA TYR A 433 13.99 9.62 9.45
C TYR A 433 13.46 10.92 10.08
N SER A 434 12.23 11.35 9.74
CA SER A 434 11.63 12.56 10.30
C SER A 434 11.59 12.54 11.83
N VAL A 435 12.13 13.57 12.47
CA VAL A 435 12.02 13.80 13.92
C VAL A 435 11.08 14.96 14.29
N GLY A 436 10.66 15.73 13.28
CA GLY A 436 9.70 16.81 13.38
C GLY A 436 8.80 16.82 12.15
N LEU A 437 7.53 17.16 12.34
CA LEU A 437 6.50 17.03 11.34
C LEU A 437 5.56 18.24 11.36
N GLY A 438 5.01 18.56 10.20
CA GLY A 438 3.80 19.38 10.10
C GLY A 438 2.55 18.53 10.25
N VAL A 439 1.41 19.21 10.39
CA VAL A 439 0.09 18.59 10.64
C VAL A 439 -0.20 17.36 9.74
N ASN A 440 -0.66 16.27 10.36
CA ASN A 440 -0.92 14.91 9.83
C ASN A 440 0.31 14.24 9.19
N GLY A 441 1.52 14.59 9.63
CA GLY A 441 2.75 14.09 9.04
C GLY A 441 2.87 14.39 7.54
N ARG A 442 2.30 15.50 7.05
CA ARG A 442 2.29 15.83 5.61
C ARG A 442 3.60 16.43 5.11
N PHE A 443 4.40 16.96 6.02
CA PHE A 443 5.71 17.55 5.76
C PHE A 443 6.66 17.15 6.87
N SER A 444 7.89 16.82 6.52
CA SER A 444 8.99 16.75 7.48
C SER A 444 9.42 18.16 7.87
N GLN A 445 10.08 18.30 9.00
CA GLN A 445 10.59 19.59 9.48
C GLN A 445 12.08 19.49 9.78
N PHE A 446 12.84 20.52 9.38
CA PHE A 446 14.22 20.68 9.82
C PHE A 446 14.24 20.98 11.31
N VAL A 447 14.67 19.99 12.11
CA VAL A 447 14.76 20.11 13.56
C VAL A 447 16.07 19.54 14.06
N ASN A 448 16.76 20.29 14.92
CA ASN A 448 17.85 19.80 15.74
C ASN A 448 17.33 19.48 17.15
N LEU A 449 17.19 18.19 17.49
CA LEU A 449 16.69 17.76 18.80
C LEU A 449 17.55 18.22 19.98
N SER A 450 18.79 18.67 19.72
CA SER A 450 19.69 19.21 20.75
C SER A 450 19.41 20.66 21.13
N ASP A 451 18.55 21.36 20.39
CA ASP A 451 18.25 22.78 20.63
C ASP A 451 17.62 23.00 22.01
N ALA A 452 18.01 24.10 22.67
CA ALA A 452 17.62 24.39 24.04
C ALA A 452 16.12 24.70 24.20
N ASP A 453 15.47 25.24 23.16
CA ASP A 453 14.04 25.54 23.15
C ASP A 453 13.15 24.30 22.99
N LEU A 454 13.75 23.15 22.70
CA LEU A 454 13.06 21.85 22.57
C LEU A 454 13.18 20.99 23.82
N LYS A 455 13.73 21.54 24.90
CA LYS A 455 14.00 20.83 26.15
C LYS A 455 13.25 21.51 27.30
N PRO A 456 12.50 20.77 28.13
CA PRO A 456 11.94 21.36 29.34
C PRO A 456 13.08 21.75 30.31
N ASP A 457 12.77 22.64 31.26
CA ASP A 457 13.74 23.08 32.27
C ASP A 457 14.34 21.87 33.01
N GLY A 458 15.68 21.83 33.09
CA GLY A 458 16.39 20.72 33.74
C GLY A 458 16.41 19.39 32.96
N TRP A 459 16.00 19.37 31.69
CA TRP A 459 16.00 18.14 30.87
C TRP A 459 17.34 17.43 30.84
N ASP A 460 18.43 18.16 30.56
CA ASP A 460 19.75 17.57 30.38
C ASP A 460 20.27 16.91 31.67
N ASP A 461 19.89 17.46 32.84
CA ASP A 461 20.24 16.94 34.17
C ASP A 461 19.25 15.89 34.70
N SER A 462 18.11 15.69 34.03
CA SER A 462 17.11 14.69 34.41
C SER A 462 17.66 13.28 34.23
N VAL A 463 17.46 12.43 35.23
CA VAL A 463 17.91 11.03 35.22
C VAL A 463 16.73 10.15 35.58
N ALA A 464 16.55 9.07 34.84
CA ALA A 464 15.55 8.07 35.13
C ALA A 464 15.83 7.36 36.48
N PRO A 465 14.78 6.91 37.20
CA PRO A 465 14.96 6.10 38.40
C PRO A 465 15.75 4.81 38.11
N THR A 466 16.67 4.40 38.98
CA THR A 466 17.38 3.11 38.82
C THR A 466 16.54 1.95 39.32
N ILE A 467 16.45 0.88 38.52
CA ILE A 467 15.84 -0.39 38.92
C ILE A 467 16.97 -1.39 39.14
N THR A 468 17.12 -1.87 40.38
CA THR A 468 18.29 -2.70 40.76
C THR A 468 18.26 -4.07 40.09
N ASN A 469 17.08 -4.68 39.98
CA ASN A 469 16.90 -5.96 39.31
C ASN A 469 15.66 -5.86 38.40
N PRO A 470 15.69 -6.40 37.17
CA PRO A 470 14.53 -6.41 36.28
C PRO A 470 13.26 -7.02 36.91
N GLU A 471 13.41 -7.95 37.87
CA GLU A 471 12.30 -8.59 38.58
C GLU A 471 11.55 -7.65 39.54
N ASP A 472 12.12 -6.48 39.85
CA ASP A 472 11.47 -5.42 40.63
C ASP A 472 10.52 -4.56 39.74
N ALA A 473 10.44 -4.84 38.44
CA ALA A 473 9.58 -4.12 37.52
C ALA A 473 8.08 -4.42 37.78
N VAL A 474 7.31 -3.36 38.00
CA VAL A 474 5.85 -3.37 38.04
C VAL A 474 5.37 -2.31 37.04
N ILE A 475 4.80 -2.77 35.93
CA ILE A 475 4.50 -1.95 34.76
C ILE A 475 3.01 -1.58 34.77
N TYR A 476 2.72 -0.30 34.64
CA TYR A 476 1.38 0.23 34.42
C TYR A 476 1.26 0.69 32.96
N GLU A 477 0.48 -0.03 32.17
CA GLU A 477 0.18 0.33 30.78
C GLU A 477 -0.91 1.41 30.74
N GLY A 478 -0.68 2.47 29.97
CA GLY A 478 -1.60 3.59 29.84
C GLY A 478 -1.51 4.28 28.48
N HIS A 479 -2.56 5.02 28.14
CA HIS A 479 -2.68 5.77 26.90
C HIS A 479 -2.80 7.28 27.19
N VAL A 480 -2.16 8.12 26.38
CA VAL A 480 -2.11 9.58 26.60
C VAL A 480 -3.51 10.18 26.71
N ARG A 481 -4.43 9.74 25.85
CA ARG A 481 -5.82 10.20 25.87
C ARG A 481 -6.60 9.65 27.06
N ASP A 482 -6.49 8.35 27.33
CA ASP A 482 -7.21 7.70 28.45
C ASP A 482 -6.84 8.30 29.81
N PHE A 483 -5.59 8.76 29.94
CA PHE A 483 -5.09 9.35 31.17
C PHE A 483 -5.91 10.56 31.64
N SER A 484 -6.42 11.39 30.72
CA SER A 484 -6.99 12.69 31.11
C SER A 484 -8.18 13.19 30.28
N ALA A 485 -8.57 12.54 29.19
CA ALA A 485 -9.57 13.07 28.26
C ALA A 485 -10.89 13.48 28.93
N LEU A 486 -11.37 12.70 29.90
CA LEU A 486 -12.63 12.97 30.62
C LEU A 486 -12.43 13.66 31.97
N ASP A 487 -11.20 13.91 32.39
CA ASP A 487 -10.92 14.44 33.72
C ASP A 487 -11.09 15.97 33.76
N MET A 488 -12.06 16.43 34.55
CA MET A 488 -12.39 17.86 34.65
C MET A 488 -11.44 18.65 35.56
N SER A 489 -10.58 17.98 36.32
CA SER A 489 -9.53 18.65 37.11
C SER A 489 -8.34 19.05 36.25
N THR A 490 -8.09 18.31 35.17
CA THR A 490 -7.14 18.65 34.11
C THR A 490 -7.69 19.80 33.26
N SER A 491 -6.81 20.75 32.93
CA SER A 491 -7.17 21.90 32.12
C SER A 491 -7.70 21.46 30.75
N ALA A 492 -8.71 22.16 30.24
CA ALA A 492 -9.35 21.81 28.98
C ALA A 492 -8.37 21.77 27.79
N ALA A 493 -7.30 22.57 27.82
CA ALA A 493 -6.29 22.61 26.77
C ALA A 493 -5.38 21.38 26.75
N ASN A 494 -5.21 20.71 27.89
CA ASN A 494 -4.29 19.58 28.04
C ASN A 494 -4.99 18.23 28.19
N ARG A 495 -6.33 18.17 28.22
CA ARG A 495 -7.06 16.90 28.26
C ARG A 495 -6.71 16.06 27.04
N GLY A 496 -6.25 14.84 27.32
CA GLY A 496 -5.78 13.88 26.34
C GLY A 496 -4.49 14.29 25.62
N LYS A 497 -3.69 15.18 26.21
CA LYS A 497 -2.41 15.67 25.67
C LYS A 497 -1.24 15.25 26.55
N TYR A 498 -0.03 15.31 26.01
CA TYR A 498 1.21 15.03 26.75
C TYR A 498 1.35 15.90 28.02
N LEU A 499 0.93 17.17 27.95
CA LEU A 499 1.03 18.10 29.07
C LEU A 499 0.11 17.77 30.26
N ALA A 500 -0.89 16.89 30.10
CA ALA A 500 -1.73 16.45 31.23
C ALA A 500 -0.90 15.83 32.37
N PHE A 501 0.19 15.13 32.03
CA PHE A 501 1.09 14.50 33.00
C PHE A 501 1.89 15.52 33.82
N THR A 502 1.94 16.77 33.37
CA THR A 502 2.63 17.88 34.06
C THR A 502 1.72 18.66 35.01
N GLU A 503 0.40 18.44 34.97
CA GLU A 503 -0.56 19.18 35.78
C GLU A 503 -0.68 18.58 37.19
N GLU A 504 0.14 19.10 38.10
CA GLU A 504 0.09 18.73 39.52
C GLU A 504 -1.31 18.95 40.12
N ASN A 505 -1.69 18.10 41.07
CA ASN A 505 -2.97 18.12 41.80
C ASN A 505 -4.21 17.78 40.96
N THR A 506 -4.06 17.34 39.72
CA THR A 506 -5.15 16.72 38.95
C THR A 506 -5.41 15.30 39.46
N ALA A 507 -6.64 14.83 39.33
CA ALA A 507 -7.03 13.48 39.73
C ALA A 507 -6.18 12.36 39.08
N PRO A 508 -5.89 12.38 37.77
CA PRO A 508 -5.07 11.33 37.16
C PRO A 508 -3.61 11.36 37.64
N VAL A 509 -2.99 12.54 37.80
CA VAL A 509 -1.63 12.65 38.36
C VAL A 509 -1.58 12.19 39.82
N ASN A 510 -2.54 12.60 40.65
CA ASN A 510 -2.62 12.15 42.04
C ASN A 510 -2.82 10.63 42.12
N HIS A 511 -3.66 10.05 41.25
CA HIS A 511 -3.85 8.61 41.19
C HIS A 511 -2.56 7.88 40.80
N LEU A 512 -1.84 8.39 39.81
CA LEU A 512 -0.56 7.81 39.41
C LEU A 512 0.47 7.87 40.55
N MET A 513 0.53 8.98 41.29
CA MET A 513 1.37 9.09 42.50
C MET A 513 0.96 8.11 43.59
N ASP A 514 -0.34 7.89 43.83
CA ASP A 514 -0.83 6.87 44.77
C ASP A 514 -0.35 5.47 44.37
N LEU A 515 -0.32 5.17 43.06
CA LEU A 515 0.23 3.91 42.55
C LEU A 515 1.74 3.81 42.74
N VAL A 516 2.48 4.90 42.49
CA VAL A 516 3.93 4.96 42.73
C VAL A 516 4.24 4.69 44.20
N ASP A 517 3.52 5.36 45.11
CA ASP A 517 3.63 5.13 46.56
C ASP A 517 3.31 3.67 46.94
N ALA A 518 2.44 3.01 46.17
CA ALA A 518 2.12 1.59 46.33
C ALA A 518 3.15 0.64 45.69
N GLY A 519 4.07 1.15 44.86
CA GLY A 519 5.23 0.43 44.34
C GLY A 519 5.20 0.07 42.86
N ILE A 520 4.38 0.74 42.03
CA ILE A 520 4.63 0.65 40.57
C ILE A 520 5.96 1.33 40.24
N THR A 521 6.68 0.82 39.23
CA THR A 521 8.00 1.34 38.87
C THR A 521 8.11 1.82 37.43
N HIS A 522 7.19 1.42 36.56
CA HIS A 522 7.20 1.81 35.16
C HIS A 522 5.81 2.27 34.70
N PHE A 523 5.81 3.27 33.83
CA PHE A 523 4.67 3.62 32.99
C PHE A 523 4.96 3.19 31.56
N HIS A 524 4.18 2.26 31.02
CA HIS A 524 4.22 1.87 29.61
C HIS A 524 3.20 2.70 28.87
N VAL A 525 3.68 3.62 28.03
CA VAL A 525 2.80 4.42 27.17
C VAL A 525 2.54 3.68 25.88
N LEU A 526 1.26 3.54 25.52
CA LEU A 526 0.81 3.12 24.18
C LEU A 526 1.47 3.97 23.07
N PRO A 527 1.37 3.60 21.78
CA PRO A 527 2.05 4.29 20.70
C PRO A 527 1.93 5.82 20.75
N VAL A 528 3.10 6.47 20.74
CA VAL A 528 3.27 7.93 20.80
C VAL A 528 4.18 8.45 19.69
N ASN A 529 4.63 7.59 18.79
CA ASN A 529 5.16 7.99 17.49
C ASN A 529 4.01 8.43 16.56
N ASP A 530 4.32 9.18 15.51
CA ASP A 530 3.34 9.66 14.52
C ASP A 530 2.56 8.51 13.87
N ILE A 531 1.23 8.57 14.00
CA ILE A 531 0.28 7.57 13.50
C ILE A 531 -0.56 8.11 12.35
N ALA A 532 -1.13 7.20 11.57
CA ALA A 532 -1.89 7.56 10.37
C ALA A 532 -3.40 7.79 10.61
N THR A 533 -3.92 7.39 11.77
CA THR A 533 -5.35 7.11 11.99
C THR A 533 -6.10 8.13 12.84
N ILE A 534 -5.44 9.22 13.25
CA ILE A 534 -6.08 10.38 13.88
C ILE A 534 -5.82 11.61 13.01
N GLU A 535 -6.86 12.41 12.78
CA GLU A 535 -6.74 13.71 12.14
C GLU A 535 -6.22 14.73 13.16
N GLU A 536 -5.05 15.33 12.93
CA GLU A 536 -4.43 16.24 13.89
C GLU A 536 -5.03 17.66 13.86
N ARG A 537 -5.94 17.99 12.92
CA ARG A 537 -6.62 19.29 12.87
C ARG A 537 -7.85 19.32 13.77
N PRO A 538 -7.87 20.14 14.84
CA PRO A 538 -9.01 20.19 15.76
C PRO A 538 -10.33 20.59 15.09
N GLU A 539 -10.30 21.38 14.00
CA GLU A 539 -11.51 21.74 13.26
C GLU A 539 -12.09 20.61 12.39
N ARG A 540 -11.41 19.46 12.33
CA ARG A 540 -11.80 18.27 11.58
C ARG A 540 -12.02 17.05 12.46
N THR A 541 -12.05 17.24 13.77
CA THR A 541 -12.37 16.20 14.72
C THR A 541 -13.49 16.60 15.67
N VAL A 542 -14.01 15.62 16.40
CA VAL A 542 -14.98 15.80 17.49
C VAL A 542 -14.57 15.02 18.72
N ASP A 543 -14.75 15.63 19.87
CA ASP A 543 -14.54 15.05 21.18
C ASP A 543 -15.87 14.94 21.95
N MET A 544 -15.85 14.25 23.09
CA MET A 544 -16.95 14.04 24.02
C MET A 544 -17.58 15.35 24.51
N PHE A 545 -16.86 16.47 24.50
CA PHE A 545 -17.38 17.77 24.92
C PHE A 545 -17.92 18.63 23.78
N ASP A 546 -17.77 18.18 22.53
CA ASP A 546 -18.39 18.83 21.38
C ASP A 546 -19.88 18.50 21.29
N THR A 547 -20.56 19.18 20.38
CA THR A 547 -22.00 19.03 20.21
C THR A 547 -22.38 18.11 19.06
N VAL A 548 -23.63 17.65 19.05
CA VAL A 548 -24.21 16.95 17.90
C VAL A 548 -24.06 17.79 16.62
N PHE A 549 -24.17 19.12 16.69
CA PHE A 549 -23.92 19.98 15.54
C PHE A 549 -22.52 19.82 14.96
N ASP A 550 -21.50 19.76 15.81
CA ASP A 550 -20.11 19.63 15.38
C ASP A 550 -19.88 18.27 14.70
N LEU A 551 -20.44 17.19 15.27
CA LEU A 551 -20.44 15.88 14.63
C LEU A 551 -21.13 15.92 13.26
N CYS A 552 -22.29 16.57 13.15
CA CYS A 552 -23.04 16.69 11.91
C CYS A 552 -22.36 17.57 10.85
N LEU A 553 -21.43 18.45 11.23
CA LEU A 553 -20.61 19.19 10.28
C LEU A 553 -19.63 18.28 9.56
N LEU A 554 -19.08 17.29 10.26
CA LEU A 554 -18.08 16.35 9.75
C LEU A 554 -18.68 15.06 9.17
N ASN A 555 -19.77 14.58 9.78
CA ASN A 555 -20.51 13.39 9.36
C ASN A 555 -22.01 13.70 9.27
N ARG A 556 -22.43 14.21 8.12
CA ARG A 556 -23.83 14.62 7.86
C ARG A 556 -24.82 13.46 7.86
N ASP A 557 -24.34 12.25 7.61
CA ASP A 557 -25.18 11.05 7.52
C ASP A 557 -25.33 10.35 8.89
N ALA A 558 -24.72 10.90 9.95
CA ALA A 558 -24.92 10.41 11.31
C ALA A 558 -26.40 10.53 11.71
N ALA A 559 -27.01 9.43 12.15
CA ALA A 559 -28.45 9.40 12.45
C ALA A 559 -28.87 10.43 13.51
N VAL A 560 -27.98 10.74 14.46
CA VAL A 560 -28.22 11.74 15.50
C VAL A 560 -28.45 13.15 14.96
N CYS A 561 -28.05 13.44 13.72
CA CYS A 561 -28.30 14.73 13.07
C CYS A 561 -29.78 15.05 12.88
N ASP A 562 -30.61 14.03 12.69
CA ASP A 562 -32.06 14.16 12.55
C ASP A 562 -32.82 13.82 13.84
N GLU A 563 -32.20 13.05 14.74
CA GLU A 563 -32.84 12.53 15.96
C GLU A 563 -32.67 13.47 17.17
N GLU A 564 -31.54 14.17 17.27
CA GLU A 564 -31.12 14.88 18.47
C GLU A 564 -31.04 16.40 18.27
N SER A 565 -31.04 17.15 19.37
CA SER A 565 -30.83 18.60 19.31
C SER A 565 -29.38 18.90 18.89
N PRO A 566 -29.15 19.84 17.95
CA PRO A 566 -27.80 20.22 17.53
C PRO A 566 -26.94 20.78 18.67
N THR A 567 -27.54 21.28 19.75
CA THR A 567 -26.81 21.83 20.90
C THR A 567 -26.51 20.80 21.99
N THR A 568 -26.96 19.55 21.84
CA THR A 568 -26.69 18.49 22.82
C THR A 568 -25.20 18.17 22.79
N VAL A 569 -24.56 18.12 23.95
CA VAL A 569 -23.16 17.68 24.10
C VAL A 569 -23.08 16.17 23.93
N LEU A 570 -22.11 15.67 23.16
CA LEU A 570 -21.98 14.25 22.83
C LEU A 570 -21.87 13.37 24.07
N LYS A 571 -21.11 13.79 25.08
CA LYS A 571 -21.04 13.11 26.38
C LYS A 571 -22.41 13.00 27.07
N ASP A 572 -23.17 14.09 27.11
CA ASP A 572 -24.50 14.09 27.74
C ASP A 572 -25.46 13.19 26.97
N LEU A 573 -25.30 13.10 25.64
CA LEU A 573 -26.06 12.18 24.80
C LEU A 573 -25.73 10.72 25.11
N PHE A 574 -24.45 10.37 25.23
CA PHE A 574 -24.03 9.03 25.69
C PHE A 574 -24.65 8.66 27.03
N GLU A 575 -24.63 9.58 28.01
CA GLU A 575 -25.19 9.36 29.35
C GLU A 575 -26.73 9.30 29.37
N SER A 576 -27.39 9.83 28.33
CA SER A 576 -28.85 9.83 28.23
C SER A 576 -29.43 8.48 27.81
N TYR A 577 -28.64 7.62 27.15
CA TYR A 577 -29.12 6.34 26.64
C TYR A 577 -29.34 5.33 27.77
N ASP A 578 -30.51 4.69 27.78
CA ASP A 578 -30.78 3.60 28.73
C ASP A 578 -30.11 2.31 28.25
N PRO A 579 -29.19 1.71 29.03
CA PRO A 579 -28.42 0.54 28.58
C PRO A 579 -29.26 -0.73 28.40
N PHE A 580 -30.48 -0.78 28.95
CA PHE A 580 -31.38 -1.93 28.83
C PHE A 580 -32.43 -1.74 27.72
N LEU A 581 -32.96 -0.53 27.57
CA LEU A 581 -33.98 -0.21 26.55
C LEU A 581 -33.37 0.18 25.21
N GLN A 582 -32.15 0.71 25.21
CA GLN A 582 -31.42 1.18 24.03
C GLN A 582 -29.99 0.61 24.00
N PRO A 583 -29.82 -0.73 24.04
CA PRO A 583 -28.53 -1.38 24.27
C PRO A 583 -27.48 -1.09 23.17
N THR A 584 -27.90 -0.61 22.00
CA THR A 584 -27.02 -0.34 20.85
C THR A 584 -26.75 1.15 20.62
N LYS A 585 -27.50 2.07 21.24
CA LYS A 585 -27.44 3.50 20.89
C LYS A 585 -26.09 4.14 21.21
N ALA A 586 -25.48 3.77 22.35
CA ALA A 586 -24.14 4.25 22.68
C ALA A 586 -23.10 3.78 21.66
N GLN A 587 -23.08 2.48 21.30
CA GLN A 587 -22.12 2.02 20.29
C GLN A 587 -22.41 2.59 18.90
N GLU A 588 -23.68 2.79 18.52
CA GLU A 588 -24.08 3.45 17.27
C GLU A 588 -23.50 4.88 17.20
N LEU A 589 -23.61 5.65 18.29
CA LEU A 589 -23.02 6.98 18.37
C LEU A 589 -21.49 6.93 18.24
N ALA A 590 -20.83 6.00 18.93
CA ALA A 590 -19.39 5.79 18.79
C ALA A 590 -19.00 5.41 17.33
N GLN A 591 -19.79 4.58 16.64
CA GLN A 591 -19.56 4.27 15.22
C GLN A 591 -19.68 5.50 14.33
N MET A 592 -20.62 6.40 14.61
CA MET A 592 -20.80 7.64 13.85
C MET A 592 -19.62 8.60 14.06
N MET A 593 -18.96 8.54 15.22
CA MET A 593 -17.80 9.36 15.57
C MET A 593 -16.47 8.76 15.08
N ARG A 594 -16.34 7.44 14.97
CA ARG A 594 -15.08 6.69 14.76
C ARG A 594 -14.08 7.25 13.73
N ASN A 595 -14.54 7.84 12.62
CA ASN A 595 -13.64 8.34 11.56
C ASN A 595 -13.26 9.83 11.74
N VAL A 596 -13.83 10.49 12.74
CA VAL A 596 -13.73 11.93 12.99
C VAL A 596 -13.52 12.22 14.47
N ASP A 597 -13.25 11.23 15.31
CA ASP A 597 -12.89 11.46 16.70
C ASP A 597 -11.37 11.51 16.90
N ASP A 598 -10.97 11.89 18.10
CA ASP A 598 -9.57 12.00 18.49
C ASP A 598 -9.02 10.69 19.12
N PHE A 599 -9.61 9.52 18.85
CA PHE A 599 -9.26 8.28 19.55
C PHE A 599 -8.84 7.12 18.63
N ASN A 600 -7.57 6.73 18.76
CA ASN A 600 -7.07 5.43 18.35
C ASN A 600 -5.99 5.00 19.36
N TRP A 601 -5.72 3.71 19.48
CA TRP A 601 -4.55 3.22 20.22
C TRP A 601 -3.23 3.56 19.54
N GLY A 602 -3.24 3.70 18.20
CA GLY A 602 -2.08 4.15 17.45
C GLY A 602 -1.13 3.06 16.97
N TYR A 603 -1.57 1.80 16.92
CA TYR A 603 -0.84 0.73 16.24
C TYR A 603 -0.94 0.84 14.71
N ASP A 604 -0.72 2.05 14.19
CA ASP A 604 -0.86 2.43 12.79
C ASP A 604 0.31 3.35 12.35
N PRO A 605 1.56 2.86 12.34
CA PRO A 605 2.73 3.72 12.22
C PRO A 605 2.82 4.39 10.86
N LYS A 606 3.06 5.71 10.88
CA LYS A 606 3.38 6.50 9.69
C LYS A 606 4.84 6.97 9.69
N HIS A 607 5.31 7.55 10.79
CA HIS A 607 6.72 7.85 11.01
C HIS A 607 7.16 7.29 12.37
N PHE A 608 8.28 6.57 12.39
CA PHE A 608 8.77 5.91 13.61
C PHE A 608 9.49 6.86 14.58
N ASN A 609 9.98 8.01 14.10
CA ASN A 609 10.96 8.84 14.81
C ASN A 609 10.42 10.21 15.26
N ALA A 610 9.14 10.49 15.01
CA ALA A 610 8.50 11.76 15.36
C ALA A 610 7.37 11.52 16.38
N PRO A 611 7.17 12.41 17.36
CA PRO A 611 6.02 12.32 18.26
C PRO A 611 4.69 12.48 17.50
N GLU A 612 3.63 11.86 18.02
CA GLU A 612 2.27 12.03 17.54
C GLU A 612 1.76 13.46 17.77
N GLY A 613 1.22 14.08 16.73
CA GLY A 613 0.79 15.49 16.81
C GLY A 613 -0.56 15.67 17.48
N SER A 614 -1.48 14.70 17.39
CA SER A 614 -2.80 14.80 18.04
C SER A 614 -2.71 14.82 19.58
N TYR A 615 -1.60 14.35 20.16
CA TYR A 615 -1.34 14.43 21.59
C TYR A 615 -0.62 15.72 22.02
N ALA A 616 -0.25 16.58 21.08
CA ALA A 616 0.31 17.90 21.36
C ALA A 616 -0.78 18.99 21.42
N THR A 617 -0.48 20.10 22.08
CA THR A 617 -1.37 21.27 22.07
C THR A 617 -1.31 22.03 20.74
N ASP A 618 -0.16 21.97 20.05
CA ASP A 618 0.01 22.43 18.67
C ASP A 618 0.66 21.32 17.83
N PRO A 619 -0.07 20.72 16.89
CA PRO A 619 0.49 19.70 16.02
C PRO A 619 1.45 20.27 14.96
N ASP A 620 1.44 21.57 14.64
CA ASP A 620 2.25 22.08 13.52
C ASP A 620 3.68 22.41 13.94
N GLY A 621 4.56 21.40 13.86
CA GLY A 621 5.99 21.54 14.07
C GLY A 621 6.45 21.04 15.43
N VAL A 622 7.14 21.88 16.20
CA VAL A 622 8.04 21.39 17.27
C VAL A 622 7.42 21.30 18.66
N ALA A 623 6.20 21.80 18.89
CA ALA A 623 5.58 21.76 20.22
C ALA A 623 5.47 20.32 20.74
N ARG A 624 5.08 19.37 19.87
CA ARG A 624 5.02 17.93 20.15
C ARG A 624 6.32 17.35 20.76
N ILE A 625 7.48 17.87 20.36
CA ILE A 625 8.80 17.41 20.84
C ILE A 625 9.00 17.85 22.30
N LEU A 626 8.79 19.14 22.57
CA LEU A 626 8.94 19.70 23.91
C LEU A 626 7.92 19.10 24.88
N GLU A 627 6.67 18.93 24.44
CA GLU A 627 5.59 18.41 25.27
C GLU A 627 5.77 16.93 25.61
N MET A 628 6.17 16.09 24.64
CA MET A 628 6.50 14.68 24.92
C MET A 628 7.69 14.55 25.89
N ARG A 629 8.74 15.36 25.72
CA ARG A 629 9.85 15.42 26.70
C ARG A 629 9.38 15.86 28.07
N SER A 630 8.44 16.80 28.14
CA SER A 630 7.87 17.26 29.41
C SER A 630 7.06 16.15 30.10
N MET A 631 6.31 15.35 29.34
CA MET A 631 5.63 14.15 29.86
C MET A 631 6.64 13.15 30.44
N VAL A 632 7.68 12.77 29.67
CA VAL A 632 8.69 11.81 30.14
C VAL A 632 9.40 12.34 31.39
N GLN A 633 9.80 13.61 31.40
CA GLN A 633 10.44 14.25 32.56
C GLN A 633 9.52 14.25 33.79
N ALA A 634 8.21 14.50 33.61
CA ALA A 634 7.26 14.46 34.70
C ALA A 634 7.13 13.04 35.29
N LEU A 635 7.04 12.01 34.45
CA LEU A 635 7.01 10.62 34.89
C LEU A 635 8.29 10.21 35.63
N HIS A 636 9.46 10.59 35.11
CA HIS A 636 10.74 10.39 35.81
C HIS A 636 10.75 11.09 37.18
N THR A 637 10.25 12.31 37.25
CA THR A 637 10.16 13.09 38.50
C THR A 637 9.22 12.45 39.52
N MET A 638 8.16 11.78 39.05
CA MET A 638 7.27 10.99 39.91
C MET A 638 7.94 9.72 40.44
N GLY A 639 9.07 9.29 39.88
CA GLY A 639 9.78 8.07 40.28
C GLY A 639 9.48 6.86 39.39
N LEU A 640 8.92 7.08 38.20
CA LEU A 640 8.64 6.04 37.21
C LEU A 640 9.74 6.01 36.14
N ARG A 641 10.15 4.82 35.71
CA ARG A 641 10.72 4.62 34.38
C ARG A 641 9.61 4.66 33.33
N VAL A 642 9.95 5.02 32.09
CA VAL A 642 8.98 5.12 31.00
C VAL A 642 9.30 4.11 29.91
N ALA A 643 8.37 3.21 29.65
CA ALA A 643 8.42 2.30 28.50
C ALA A 643 7.61 2.88 27.34
N ILE A 644 8.16 2.84 26.12
CA ILE A 644 7.45 3.18 24.89
C ILE A 644 7.02 1.91 24.16
N ASP A 645 5.77 1.89 23.69
CA ASP A 645 5.29 0.88 22.75
C ASP A 645 5.82 1.18 21.34
N VAL A 646 6.58 0.24 20.77
CA VAL A 646 7.17 0.37 19.44
C VAL A 646 6.59 -0.68 18.49
N VAL A 647 6.17 -0.21 17.32
CA VAL A 647 5.38 -0.99 16.36
C VAL A 647 6.14 -1.12 15.04
N TYR A 648 7.34 -1.69 15.08
CA TYR A 648 8.17 -1.83 13.88
C TYR A 648 7.74 -2.96 12.95
N ASN A 649 6.82 -3.83 13.37
CA ASN A 649 6.44 -5.05 12.65
C ASN A 649 5.60 -4.79 11.39
N HIS A 650 5.02 -3.60 11.25
CA HIS A 650 4.29 -3.16 10.07
C HIS A 650 4.34 -1.64 9.91
N THR A 651 3.90 -1.16 8.75
CA THR A 651 3.49 0.23 8.53
C THR A 651 2.00 0.30 8.31
N ASN A 652 1.36 1.44 8.58
CA ASN A 652 -0.06 1.61 8.30
C ASN A 652 -0.39 1.40 6.81
N ALA A 653 0.51 1.83 5.91
CA ALA A 653 0.29 1.69 4.48
C ALA A 653 1.61 1.64 3.67
N SER A 654 1.50 1.01 2.50
CA SER A 654 2.56 0.85 1.50
C SER A 654 2.06 1.26 0.10
N GLY A 655 2.89 1.04 -0.92
CA GLY A 655 2.60 1.32 -2.31
C GLY A 655 2.27 2.78 -2.57
N LEU A 656 1.22 2.99 -3.38
CA LEU A 656 0.81 4.32 -3.83
C LEU A 656 -0.04 5.10 -2.79
N ASN A 657 -0.37 4.49 -1.64
CA ASN A 657 -1.22 5.10 -0.61
C ASN A 657 -0.64 6.44 -0.10
N ASP A 658 -1.49 7.42 0.20
CA ASP A 658 -1.06 8.75 0.68
C ASP A 658 -0.28 8.72 2.00
N ASN A 659 -0.51 7.71 2.85
CA ASN A 659 0.22 7.51 4.10
C ASN A 659 1.46 6.60 3.94
N SER A 660 1.74 6.08 2.73
CA SER A 660 2.97 5.33 2.44
C SER A 660 4.18 6.27 2.40
N VAL A 661 5.20 5.97 3.19
CA VAL A 661 6.48 6.70 3.22
C VAL A 661 7.58 5.82 2.66
N LEU A 662 7.90 4.72 3.36
CA LEU A 662 9.01 3.82 3.04
C LEU A 662 8.94 3.25 1.62
N ASP A 663 7.79 2.73 1.21
CA ASP A 663 7.62 2.08 -0.10
C ASP A 663 7.58 3.08 -1.26
N LYS A 664 7.37 4.39 -0.99
CA LYS A 664 7.52 5.44 -2.00
C LYS A 664 8.98 5.89 -2.18
N VAL A 665 9.81 5.76 -1.14
CA VAL A 665 11.23 6.10 -1.19
C VAL A 665 12.04 4.97 -1.82
N VAL A 666 11.83 3.72 -1.36
CA VAL A 666 12.48 2.53 -1.92
C VAL A 666 11.43 1.43 -2.14
N PRO A 667 10.71 1.46 -3.27
CA PRO A 667 9.68 0.48 -3.57
C PRO A 667 10.22 -0.96 -3.55
N GLY A 668 9.53 -1.88 -2.89
CA GLY A 668 9.92 -3.29 -2.86
C GLY A 668 10.97 -3.67 -1.82
N TYR A 669 11.35 -2.75 -0.92
CA TYR A 669 12.44 -2.98 0.04
C TYR A 669 11.98 -3.11 1.49
N TYR A 670 11.32 -2.11 2.09
CA TYR A 670 11.10 -2.13 3.55
C TYR A 670 10.03 -3.13 4.02
N HIS A 671 9.23 -3.65 3.09
CA HIS A 671 8.11 -4.53 3.35
C HIS A 671 8.42 -5.99 3.02
N ARG A 672 7.67 -6.88 3.65
CA ARG A 672 7.70 -8.30 3.33
C ARG A 672 6.75 -8.61 2.19
N TYR A 673 7.25 -9.40 1.23
CA TYR A 673 6.48 -9.86 0.08
C TYR A 673 6.36 -11.39 0.07
N THR A 674 5.30 -11.92 -0.54
CA THR A 674 5.18 -13.35 -0.81
C THR A 674 6.22 -13.78 -1.84
N VAL A 675 6.78 -14.98 -1.66
CA VAL A 675 7.88 -15.49 -2.50
C VAL A 675 7.45 -15.64 -3.97
N ASP A 676 6.26 -16.18 -4.22
CA ASP A 676 5.86 -16.59 -5.57
C ASP A 676 5.18 -15.48 -6.39
N VAL A 677 4.46 -14.57 -5.74
CA VAL A 677 3.65 -13.56 -6.45
C VAL A 677 4.13 -12.14 -6.18
N GLY A 678 4.85 -11.90 -5.09
CA GLY A 678 5.29 -10.56 -4.72
C GLY A 678 4.17 -9.68 -4.17
N ASN A 679 3.18 -10.25 -3.50
CA ASN A 679 2.18 -9.48 -2.77
C ASN A 679 2.72 -9.12 -1.38
N ILE A 680 2.45 -7.91 -0.90
CA ILE A 680 2.77 -7.52 0.48
C ILE A 680 2.03 -8.44 1.47
N THR A 681 2.75 -8.93 2.47
CA THR A 681 2.16 -9.76 3.53
C THR A 681 1.45 -8.90 4.57
N ARG A 682 0.34 -9.40 5.12
CA ARG A 682 -0.49 -8.70 6.12
C ARG A 682 -0.85 -9.60 7.30
N ASN A 683 0.15 -10.25 7.88
CA ASN A 683 -0.08 -11.17 9.00
C ASN A 683 -0.21 -10.46 10.34
N THR A 684 0.30 -9.23 10.44
CA THR A 684 0.25 -8.40 11.65
C THR A 684 -1.11 -7.73 11.84
N CYS A 685 -1.64 -7.15 10.75
CA CYS A 685 -2.94 -6.48 10.57
C CYS A 685 -2.88 -5.59 9.32
N CYS A 686 -1.72 -4.97 9.10
CA CYS A 686 -1.41 -3.97 8.08
C CYS A 686 -0.26 -4.47 7.19
N ASP A 687 0.50 -3.57 6.58
CA ASP A 687 1.56 -3.94 5.63
C ASP A 687 2.85 -4.30 6.39
N ASP A 688 3.16 -5.60 6.48
CA ASP A 688 4.28 -6.14 7.27
C ASP A 688 5.63 -5.58 6.79
N THR A 689 6.49 -5.17 7.72
CA THR A 689 7.89 -4.79 7.43
C THR A 689 8.78 -6.03 7.30
N GLU A 690 9.99 -5.88 6.75
CA GLU A 690 10.99 -6.94 6.64
C GLU A 690 12.31 -6.53 7.30
N ASP A 691 12.52 -6.94 8.55
CA ASP A 691 13.70 -6.59 9.35
C ASP A 691 14.95 -7.40 9.02
N ARG A 692 14.85 -8.41 8.14
CA ARG A 692 16.04 -9.00 7.50
C ARG A 692 16.73 -8.05 6.54
N ASN A 693 15.98 -7.11 5.97
CA ASN A 693 16.55 -6.13 5.04
C ASN A 693 17.35 -5.13 5.87
N ARG A 694 18.64 -5.01 5.58
CA ARG A 694 19.62 -4.40 6.50
C ARG A 694 19.26 -2.95 6.87
N MET A 695 18.77 -2.17 5.92
CA MET A 695 18.38 -0.78 6.15
C MET A 695 17.05 -0.63 6.90
N MET A 696 16.18 -1.64 6.91
CA MET A 696 15.02 -1.67 7.82
C MET A 696 15.47 -1.94 9.26
N ALA A 697 16.37 -2.91 9.48
CA ALA A 697 16.97 -3.15 10.79
C ALA A 697 17.72 -1.93 11.32
N LYS A 698 18.46 -1.24 10.45
CA LYS A 698 19.12 0.04 10.78
C LYS A 698 18.13 1.12 11.17
N LEU A 699 17.03 1.28 10.42
CA LEU A 699 15.99 2.27 10.77
C LEU A 699 15.42 2.00 12.17
N MET A 700 15.18 0.73 12.51
CA MET A 700 14.75 0.32 13.86
C MET A 700 15.80 0.67 14.92
N GLU A 701 17.08 0.37 14.65
CA GLU A 701 18.20 0.67 15.56
C GLU A 701 18.34 2.17 15.81
N ASP A 702 18.44 2.95 14.74
CA ASP A 702 18.58 4.41 14.78
C ASP A 702 17.39 5.06 15.50
N SER A 703 16.17 4.57 15.24
CA SER A 703 14.94 5.02 15.93
C SER A 703 15.00 4.75 17.43
N LEU A 704 15.30 3.52 17.84
CA LEU A 704 15.38 3.12 19.25
C LEU A 704 16.46 3.88 20.01
N VAL A 705 17.64 4.03 19.41
CA VAL A 705 18.75 4.82 19.96
C VAL A 705 18.36 6.29 20.10
N MET A 706 17.62 6.84 19.13
CA MET A 706 17.09 8.19 19.19
C MET A 706 16.08 8.34 20.34
N TRP A 707 15.12 7.42 20.49
CA TRP A 707 14.15 7.45 21.59
C TRP A 707 14.83 7.36 22.96
N ALA A 708 15.82 6.49 23.11
CA ALA A 708 16.61 6.37 24.35
C ALA A 708 17.45 7.63 24.63
N THR A 709 18.14 8.17 23.62
CA THR A 709 19.07 9.29 23.81
C THR A 709 18.37 10.64 23.91
N GLN A 710 17.45 10.91 23.00
CA GLN A 710 16.85 12.24 22.79
C GLN A 710 15.55 12.43 23.57
N TYR A 711 14.84 11.35 23.90
CA TYR A 711 13.60 11.36 24.66
C TYR A 711 13.67 10.61 25.99
N LYS A 712 14.82 9.99 26.32
CA LYS A 712 15.07 9.33 27.61
C LYS A 712 14.03 8.27 27.96
N TYR A 713 13.57 7.51 26.96
CA TYR A 713 12.80 6.29 27.23
C TYR A 713 13.72 5.20 27.79
N ASP A 714 13.22 4.48 28.78
CA ASP A 714 14.00 3.57 29.63
C ASP A 714 13.70 2.09 29.34
N ALA A 715 12.65 1.82 28.57
CA ALA A 715 12.23 0.50 28.20
C ALA A 715 11.45 0.53 26.88
N PHE A 716 11.46 -0.60 26.18
CA PHE A 716 10.84 -0.72 24.87
C PHE A 716 9.97 -1.97 24.85
N ARG A 717 8.67 -1.78 24.64
CA ARG A 717 7.70 -2.85 24.41
C ARG A 717 7.55 -3.04 22.90
N PHE A 718 7.97 -4.19 22.39
CA PHE A 718 7.81 -4.53 20.98
C PHE A 718 6.44 -5.16 20.73
N ASP A 719 5.63 -4.45 19.97
CA ASP A 719 4.40 -4.97 19.40
C ASP A 719 4.67 -6.14 18.46
N LEU A 720 3.87 -7.21 18.58
CA LEU A 720 3.99 -8.44 17.80
C LEU A 720 5.45 -8.92 17.60
N MET A 721 6.28 -8.85 18.65
CA MET A 721 7.72 -9.14 18.62
C MET A 721 8.09 -10.44 17.91
N GLY A 722 7.25 -11.48 17.95
CA GLY A 722 7.45 -12.72 17.22
C GLY A 722 7.51 -12.60 15.68
N HIS A 723 7.11 -11.46 15.09
CA HIS A 723 7.28 -11.17 13.67
C HIS A 723 8.70 -10.69 13.32
N HIS A 724 9.52 -10.37 14.31
CA HIS A 724 10.91 -9.96 14.12
C HIS A 724 11.88 -11.13 14.18
N SER A 725 13.04 -10.96 13.55
CA SER A 725 14.18 -11.85 13.72
C SER A 725 14.74 -11.73 15.14
N LYS A 726 14.99 -12.87 15.79
CA LYS A 726 15.65 -12.93 17.10
C LYS A 726 16.99 -12.20 17.10
N ASP A 727 17.81 -12.43 16.07
CA ASP A 727 19.16 -11.87 16.00
C ASP A 727 19.13 -10.34 15.85
N VAL A 728 18.15 -9.82 15.11
CA VAL A 728 17.91 -8.38 14.99
C VAL A 728 17.51 -7.81 16.35
N VAL A 729 16.50 -8.38 17.02
CA VAL A 729 16.04 -7.89 18.33
C VAL A 729 17.17 -7.88 19.38
N LEU A 730 18.06 -8.88 19.39
CA LEU A 730 19.24 -8.91 20.27
C LEU A 730 20.27 -7.83 19.93
N ALA A 731 20.48 -7.55 18.65
CA ALA A 731 21.37 -6.47 18.21
C ALA A 731 20.81 -5.10 18.61
N LEU A 732 19.50 -4.88 18.42
CA LEU A 732 18.80 -3.66 18.85
C LEU A 732 18.92 -3.44 20.36
N GLU A 733 18.72 -4.48 21.17
CA GLU A 733 18.88 -4.40 22.63
C GLU A 733 20.32 -4.00 22.99
N THR A 734 21.32 -4.57 22.31
CA THR A 734 22.73 -4.25 22.52
C THR A 734 23.02 -2.78 22.19
N ALA A 735 22.52 -2.27 21.07
CA ALA A 735 22.70 -0.89 20.65
C ALA A 735 22.09 0.10 21.65
N VAL A 736 20.86 -0.17 22.12
CA VAL A 736 20.19 0.70 23.11
C VAL A 736 20.87 0.62 24.48
N LYS A 737 21.30 -0.57 24.93
CA LYS A 737 22.04 -0.73 26.19
C LYS A 737 23.41 -0.04 26.20
N ALA A 738 23.95 0.33 25.03
CA ALA A 738 25.13 1.18 24.94
C ALA A 738 24.83 2.66 25.29
N VAL A 739 23.56 3.09 25.21
CA VAL A 739 23.07 4.40 25.64
C VAL A 739 22.74 4.40 27.14
N ASP A 740 21.89 3.46 27.57
CA ASP A 740 21.56 3.21 28.98
C ASP A 740 21.59 1.71 29.28
N SER A 741 22.57 1.27 30.07
CA SER A 741 22.74 -0.14 30.43
C SER A 741 21.58 -0.72 31.23
N ASP A 742 20.78 0.13 31.87
CA ASP A 742 19.62 -0.26 32.66
C ASP A 742 18.33 -0.36 31.82
N THR A 743 18.40 -0.11 30.50
CA THR A 743 17.24 -0.24 29.62
C THR A 743 16.74 -1.68 29.52
N TYR A 744 15.42 -1.85 29.51
CA TYR A 744 14.78 -3.17 29.42
C TYR A 744 13.93 -3.35 28.15
N PHE A 745 14.11 -4.48 27.48
CA PHE A 745 13.31 -4.88 26.32
C PHE A 745 12.31 -5.95 26.72
N TYR A 746 11.07 -5.80 26.27
CA TYR A 746 10.06 -6.84 26.34
C TYR A 746 9.09 -6.75 25.16
N GLY A 747 8.25 -7.76 24.96
CA GLY A 747 7.25 -7.67 23.91
C GLY A 747 6.35 -8.88 23.75
N GLU A 748 5.60 -8.87 22.67
CA GLU A 748 4.67 -9.91 22.27
C GLU A 748 5.35 -11.02 21.49
N GLY A 749 6.04 -11.91 22.20
CA GLY A 749 6.71 -13.08 21.62
C GLY A 749 5.76 -14.19 21.14
N TRP A 750 4.61 -13.87 20.58
CA TRP A 750 3.64 -14.84 20.05
C TRP A 750 4.25 -15.60 18.87
N THR A 751 3.82 -16.85 18.65
CA THR A 751 4.21 -17.58 17.44
C THR A 751 3.55 -16.92 16.22
N ALA A 752 4.35 -16.57 15.22
CA ALA A 752 3.88 -16.02 13.95
C ALA A 752 4.10 -17.05 12.81
N PRO A 753 3.47 -16.89 11.63
CA PRO A 753 3.78 -17.70 10.45
C PRO A 753 5.29 -17.70 10.16
N ASP A 754 5.84 -18.80 9.63
CA ASP A 754 7.28 -18.90 9.35
C ASP A 754 7.72 -17.78 8.38
N ARG A 755 8.79 -17.09 8.77
CA ARG A 755 9.36 -15.96 8.03
C ARG A 755 10.71 -16.28 7.37
N GLY A 756 11.20 -17.51 7.51
CA GLY A 756 12.53 -17.92 7.04
C GLY A 756 13.67 -17.48 7.97
N VAL A 757 13.35 -17.18 9.24
CA VAL A 757 14.29 -16.76 10.30
C VAL A 757 13.95 -17.43 11.62
N THR A 758 14.91 -17.43 12.54
CA THR A 758 14.59 -17.68 13.95
C THR A 758 13.85 -16.47 14.49
N GLN A 759 12.57 -16.65 14.83
CA GLN A 759 11.70 -15.58 15.31
C GLN A 759 12.03 -15.17 16.76
N ALA A 760 11.79 -13.91 17.11
CA ALA A 760 11.88 -13.41 18.48
C ALA A 760 10.63 -13.80 19.32
N ASP A 761 10.28 -15.09 19.29
CA ASP A 761 9.15 -15.63 20.05
C ASP A 761 9.55 -16.08 21.48
N GLN A 762 8.55 -16.42 22.28
CA GLN A 762 8.71 -16.87 23.67
C GLN A 762 9.69 -18.03 23.86
N ILE A 763 9.73 -19.01 22.94
CA ILE A 763 10.58 -20.19 23.07
C ILE A 763 12.00 -19.83 22.65
N ASN A 764 12.14 -19.14 21.52
CA ASN A 764 13.41 -18.79 20.93
C ASN A 764 14.16 -17.73 21.75
N LEU A 765 13.46 -16.85 22.47
CA LEU A 765 14.07 -15.87 23.38
C LEU A 765 14.48 -16.43 24.75
N ALA A 766 14.22 -17.70 25.04
CA ALA A 766 14.64 -18.30 26.31
C ALA A 766 16.15 -18.13 26.56
N GLY A 767 16.51 -17.51 27.70
CA GLY A 767 17.89 -17.22 28.09
C GLY A 767 18.48 -15.92 27.55
N SER A 768 17.76 -15.17 26.72
CA SER A 768 18.20 -13.84 26.21
C SER A 768 18.14 -12.72 27.25
N GLN A 769 17.28 -12.86 28.28
CA GLN A 769 16.89 -11.80 29.23
C GLN A 769 15.94 -10.74 28.65
N ILE A 770 15.47 -10.89 27.41
CA ILE A 770 14.37 -10.09 26.86
C ILE A 770 13.04 -10.67 27.35
N GLY A 771 12.17 -9.80 27.86
CA GLY A 771 10.87 -10.19 28.40
C GLY A 771 9.86 -10.56 27.31
N THR A 772 8.99 -11.52 27.59
CA THR A 772 7.82 -11.81 26.74
C THR A 772 6.57 -11.90 27.58
N PHE A 773 5.45 -11.36 27.10
CA PHE A 773 4.15 -11.54 27.77
C PHE A 773 3.85 -13.03 27.98
N ASN A 774 3.42 -13.40 29.20
CA ASN A 774 3.09 -14.77 29.56
C ASN A 774 1.57 -14.99 29.51
N ASP A 775 1.10 -15.46 28.36
CA ASP A 775 -0.26 -15.91 28.09
C ASP A 775 -0.73 -17.04 29.01
N ARG A 776 0.14 -17.93 29.48
CA ARG A 776 -0.29 -19.14 30.24
C ARG A 776 -0.94 -18.77 31.57
N ILE A 777 -0.35 -17.85 32.33
CA ILE A 777 -0.95 -17.38 33.60
C ILE A 777 -2.18 -16.52 33.33
N ARG A 778 -2.15 -15.69 32.28
CA ARG A 778 -3.28 -14.84 31.84
C ARG A 778 -4.53 -15.68 31.58
N GLU A 779 -4.42 -16.71 30.73
CA GLU A 779 -5.55 -17.59 30.40
C GLU A 779 -6.01 -18.39 31.62
N ALA A 780 -5.07 -18.94 32.41
CA ALA A 780 -5.40 -19.73 33.59
C ALA A 780 -6.20 -18.93 34.65
N ILE A 781 -5.90 -17.63 34.82
CA ILE A 781 -6.58 -16.76 35.80
C ILE A 781 -7.89 -16.21 35.23
N ARG A 782 -7.88 -15.72 33.97
CA ARG A 782 -9.06 -15.09 33.36
C ARG A 782 -10.13 -16.10 32.94
N GLY A 783 -9.78 -17.39 32.83
CA GLY A 783 -10.68 -18.43 32.31
C GLY A 783 -11.00 -18.23 30.83
N GLY A 784 -10.17 -17.46 30.12
CA GLY A 784 -10.28 -17.23 28.69
C GLY A 784 -9.62 -18.36 27.91
N ALA A 785 -10.11 -18.57 26.69
CA ALA A 785 -9.31 -19.05 25.59
C ALA A 785 -9.41 -17.95 24.53
N PHE A 786 -8.39 -17.11 24.41
CA PHE A 786 -8.22 -16.31 23.19
C PHE A 786 -7.84 -17.27 22.05
N PHE A 787 -8.52 -17.11 20.92
CA PHE A 787 -8.62 -17.98 19.74
C PHE A 787 -7.44 -18.92 19.47
#